data_AF-A0AAE1B4E4-F1
#
_entry.id   AF-A0AAE1B4E4-F1
#
_cell.length_a   1.000
_cell.length_b   1.000
_cell.length_c   1.000
_cell.angle_alpha   90.00
_cell.angle_beta   90.00
_cell.angle_gamma   90.00
#
_symmetry.space_group_name_H-M   'P 1'
#
loop_
_entity.id
_entity.type
_entity.pdbx_description
1 polymer ?
#
loop_
_entity_poly.entity_id
_entity_poly.type
_entity_poly.pdbx_seq_one_letter_code
_entity_poly.pdbx_strand_id
1 'polypeptide(L)'
;MLFWVIALVLLPIVLGTPGSPSEYFDVLGTGRREWRLAFRGSAHVGTSAFWAYKDGTNCPKVVPKPCTNLDFKWPCHHHYRNSDALDNWSNVQEVLLAVVAGGKLVKIIRFSGQGTNYLNWFGQDKYLDSSWGDIGSVHKNFFSIYGDNRLHRRFFINQQYGGCDKDTGWLVCVDTPHPACPWEKRGAFPLFLYAGGHNRETWSQRNVKSADAIIVFLRYTPSPAEPELLFDILGSGRADWRLAFRATAHVGASAYHAYLDAKNAPTLTQRACKTLDFGKPCASHYRNSAILDNWSNIHEVLVAVVDYGKIVKKARFRGKGTTYLSWFGRHEYLDSSWTDLVKEKTNFFSIRADDRNFRRFFINHLYAGCAKDIGWLVVAENLRPRCSWEKNGEIPVIKYATGHTKENWTYGKVKFADAILIFVKVFPPRGFPEEYFDVLGSGTRDWRLAFRGTASVGKSLFLAYLDGRGIPAVVKPACKNLDFKWPCDSHYRNSHALDNWSNIQEVLVAIVDDGVVVKTIRFSGRRSTFLNWFGAHFILESPWADLRKVKQNFFSIRGDDINHRRFFINNQYAGCEKDIGWLVVVERSRCPWEKDAHTPIIKYAAGQTRENWTKGQFRNADAILVFLKYPPGPGLPEEYFDVLECGLKEWRLAFRGTAGVGTSVYDAYVEGKNVPALVQPACKTMNWNQPCHSHYRNSDALDNWFNVHEVLLGVVDGGSLVKIVRFDGHYTTFVNWFDQGRYLKSSWSDLFLQETNFFSLAGDPYESRRFFMSFTSDACAKASGWLVAVDALKPKGCAWEKTGKFPILKYAAGPKLARWASEKARDADAIVVFIKYAK
;
A
#
# COMPACT_ATOMS: atom_id res chain seq x y z
N MET A 1 -60.32 -38.37 8.00
CA MET A 1 -61.06 -37.10 8.12
C MET A 1 -60.07 -35.97 7.92
N LEU A 2 -60.38 -35.12 6.93
CA LEU A 2 -59.74 -33.90 6.40
C LEU A 2 -58.26 -33.55 6.67
N PHE A 3 -57.59 -33.37 5.53
CA PHE A 3 -56.30 -32.73 5.26
C PHE A 3 -56.24 -31.25 5.69
N TRP A 4 -55.06 -30.78 6.11
CA TRP A 4 -54.56 -29.44 5.79
C TRP A 4 -53.11 -29.53 5.31
N VAL A 5 -52.92 -29.13 4.05
CA VAL A 5 -51.63 -29.01 3.35
C VAL A 5 -51.09 -27.61 3.63
N ILE A 6 -49.87 -27.50 4.17
CA ILE A 6 -49.06 -26.27 4.05
C ILE A 6 -47.71 -26.68 3.49
N ALA A 7 -47.57 -26.53 2.18
CA ALA A 7 -46.29 -26.57 1.49
C ALA A 7 -45.59 -25.23 1.70
N LEU A 8 -44.54 -25.20 2.53
CA LEU A 8 -43.63 -24.07 2.63
C LEU A 8 -42.40 -24.36 1.77
N VAL A 9 -42.43 -23.83 0.57
CA VAL A 9 -41.32 -23.81 -0.39
C VAL A 9 -40.20 -22.94 0.19
N LEU A 10 -39.11 -23.58 0.65
CA LEU A 10 -37.86 -22.88 0.95
C LEU A 10 -37.08 -22.71 -0.36
N LEU A 11 -37.19 -21.51 -0.94
CA LEU A 11 -36.34 -21.00 -2.01
C LEU A 11 -34.85 -21.05 -1.61
N PRO A 12 -33.94 -21.45 -2.52
CA PRO A 12 -32.51 -21.33 -2.27
C PRO A 12 -32.12 -19.85 -2.28
N ILE A 13 -31.46 -19.39 -1.22
CA ILE A 13 -30.80 -18.09 -1.18
C ILE A 13 -29.59 -18.17 -2.12
N VAL A 14 -29.78 -17.69 -3.35
CA VAL A 14 -28.71 -17.51 -4.34
C VAL A 14 -27.82 -16.36 -3.87
N LEU A 15 -26.66 -16.69 -3.33
CA LEU A 15 -25.56 -15.74 -3.16
C LEU A 15 -24.95 -15.49 -4.55
N GLY A 16 -24.86 -14.21 -4.96
CA GLY A 16 -24.33 -13.82 -6.26
C GLY A 16 -22.94 -14.37 -6.53
N THR A 17 -22.79 -15.06 -7.67
CA THR A 17 -21.52 -15.62 -8.11
C THR A 17 -20.59 -14.53 -8.65
N PRO A 18 -19.29 -14.54 -8.33
CA PRO A 18 -18.32 -13.74 -9.06
C PRO A 18 -18.31 -14.20 -10.54
N GLY A 19 -18.64 -13.29 -11.47
CA GLY A 19 -18.71 -13.60 -12.91
C GLY A 19 -17.39 -14.02 -13.55
N SER A 20 -17.44 -14.43 -14.82
CA SER A 20 -16.25 -14.89 -15.55
C SER A 20 -15.21 -13.77 -15.76
N PRO A 21 -13.89 -14.06 -15.82
CA PRO A 21 -12.85 -13.04 -16.04
C PRO A 21 -13.02 -12.23 -17.33
N SER A 22 -13.69 -12.79 -18.34
CA SER A 22 -14.02 -12.11 -19.59
C SER A 22 -14.98 -10.93 -19.43
N GLU A 23 -15.78 -10.90 -18.37
CA GLU A 23 -16.77 -9.84 -18.10
C GLU A 23 -16.16 -8.61 -17.42
N TYR A 24 -14.91 -8.70 -16.97
CA TYR A 24 -14.22 -7.61 -16.30
C TYR A 24 -13.36 -6.82 -17.28
N PHE A 25 -13.27 -5.51 -17.06
CA PHE A 25 -12.58 -4.60 -17.96
C PHE A 25 -11.74 -3.58 -17.20
N ASP A 26 -10.68 -3.13 -17.88
CA ASP A 26 -9.90 -1.98 -17.48
C ASP A 26 -10.51 -0.71 -18.10
N VAL A 27 -11.68 -0.31 -17.59
CA VAL A 27 -12.44 0.83 -18.14
C VAL A 27 -11.68 2.14 -17.95
N LEU A 28 -10.92 2.25 -16.86
CA LEU A 28 -10.25 3.47 -16.41
C LEU A 28 -8.78 3.56 -16.85
N GLY A 29 -8.25 2.48 -17.42
CA GLY A 29 -6.85 2.40 -17.84
C GLY A 29 -5.87 2.22 -16.66
N THR A 30 -6.30 1.63 -15.55
CA THR A 30 -5.49 1.32 -14.36
C THR A 30 -4.56 0.13 -14.58
N GLY A 31 -4.70 -0.59 -15.69
CA GLY A 31 -4.01 -1.86 -15.96
C GLY A 31 -4.71 -3.06 -15.34
N ARG A 32 -5.92 -2.91 -14.78
CA ARG A 32 -6.65 -3.98 -14.09
C ARG A 32 -8.05 -4.16 -14.64
N ARG A 33 -8.40 -5.41 -14.89
CA ARG A 33 -9.75 -5.82 -15.27
C ARG A 33 -10.60 -5.97 -14.00
N GLU A 34 -11.04 -4.84 -13.45
CA GLU A 34 -11.73 -4.78 -12.14
C GLU A 34 -13.18 -4.28 -12.23
N TRP A 35 -13.58 -3.79 -13.41
CA TRP A 35 -14.93 -3.30 -13.68
C TRP A 35 -15.71 -4.33 -14.47
N ARG A 36 -16.66 -5.02 -13.82
CA ARG A 36 -17.55 -5.98 -14.46
C ARG A 36 -18.62 -5.25 -15.28
N LEU A 37 -18.77 -5.58 -16.55
CA LEU A 37 -19.83 -5.01 -17.40
C LEU A 37 -21.20 -5.53 -16.92
N ALA A 38 -22.05 -4.60 -16.48
CA ALA A 38 -23.39 -4.89 -15.95
C ALA A 38 -24.47 -4.62 -17.00
N PHE A 39 -24.34 -3.53 -17.74
CA PHE A 39 -25.34 -3.12 -18.73
C PHE A 39 -24.73 -2.26 -19.83
N ARG A 40 -25.27 -2.39 -21.05
CA ARG A 40 -25.06 -1.47 -22.17
C ARG A 40 -26.42 -1.07 -22.74
N GLY A 41 -26.74 0.21 -22.65
CA GLY A 41 -27.84 0.83 -23.38
C GLY A 41 -27.31 1.39 -24.71
N SER A 42 -27.68 0.80 -25.84
CA SER A 42 -27.28 1.28 -27.17
C SER A 42 -28.33 2.23 -27.75
N ALA A 43 -27.91 3.34 -28.35
CA ALA A 43 -28.82 4.32 -28.92
C ALA A 43 -29.52 3.77 -30.17
N HIS A 44 -30.68 4.34 -30.49
CA HIS A 44 -31.39 4.10 -31.77
C HIS A 44 -31.79 2.65 -32.05
N VAL A 45 -31.87 1.80 -31.03
CA VAL A 45 -32.24 0.38 -31.15
C VAL A 45 -33.75 0.17 -31.37
N GLY A 46 -34.58 1.16 -31.05
CA GLY A 46 -36.05 1.08 -31.17
C GLY A 46 -36.73 0.28 -30.05
N THR A 47 -36.02 -0.04 -28.97
CA THR A 47 -36.57 -0.69 -27.77
C THR A 47 -36.14 0.06 -26.50
N SER A 48 -36.87 -0.12 -25.39
CA SER A 48 -36.62 0.65 -24.17
C SER A 48 -35.33 0.22 -23.46
N ALA A 49 -34.44 1.18 -23.21
CA ALA A 49 -33.24 0.97 -22.41
C ALA A 49 -33.57 0.74 -20.93
N PHE A 50 -34.61 1.38 -20.40
CA PHE A 50 -35.02 1.18 -19.00
C PHE A 50 -35.55 -0.22 -18.74
N TRP A 51 -36.45 -0.73 -19.57
CA TRP A 51 -36.96 -2.10 -19.42
C TRP A 51 -35.85 -3.12 -19.66
N ALA A 52 -35.02 -2.90 -20.69
CA ALA A 52 -33.83 -3.73 -20.91
C ALA A 52 -32.88 -3.76 -19.69
N TYR A 53 -32.69 -2.64 -18.97
CA TYR A 53 -31.90 -2.60 -17.74
C TYR A 53 -32.60 -3.30 -16.57
N LYS A 54 -33.88 -3.01 -16.38
CA LYS A 54 -34.66 -3.44 -15.22
C LYS A 54 -34.83 -4.95 -15.16
N ASP A 55 -35.27 -5.56 -16.26
CA ASP A 55 -35.65 -6.99 -16.30
C ASP A 55 -35.15 -7.73 -17.54
N GLY A 56 -34.39 -7.07 -18.42
CA GLY A 56 -33.84 -7.70 -19.62
C GLY A 56 -34.83 -7.80 -20.78
N THR A 57 -35.96 -7.08 -20.72
CA THR A 57 -36.91 -6.99 -21.83
C THR A 57 -36.19 -6.60 -23.13
N ASN A 58 -36.44 -7.36 -24.20
CA ASN A 58 -35.84 -7.18 -25.54
C ASN A 58 -34.30 -7.30 -25.61
N CYS A 59 -33.64 -7.83 -24.57
CA CYS A 59 -32.24 -8.24 -24.67
C CYS A 59 -32.12 -9.59 -25.41
N PRO A 60 -31.16 -9.75 -26.33
CA PRO A 60 -30.98 -11.00 -27.07
C PRO A 60 -30.46 -12.12 -26.15
N LYS A 61 -30.96 -13.34 -26.34
CA LYS A 61 -30.48 -14.54 -25.60
C LYS A 61 -29.02 -14.88 -25.92
N VAL A 62 -28.60 -14.64 -27.17
CA VAL A 62 -27.22 -14.76 -27.62
C VAL A 62 -26.71 -13.36 -27.91
N VAL A 63 -25.77 -12.90 -27.08
CA VAL A 63 -25.31 -11.51 -27.15
C VAL A 63 -24.20 -11.36 -28.19
N PRO A 64 -24.32 -10.44 -29.17
CA PRO A 64 -23.24 -10.16 -30.11
C PRO A 64 -21.99 -9.65 -29.39
N LYS A 65 -20.80 -10.11 -29.81
CA LYS A 65 -19.51 -9.68 -29.23
C LYS A 65 -19.32 -8.14 -29.16
N PRO A 66 -19.74 -7.33 -30.15
CA PRO A 66 -19.65 -5.86 -30.06
C PRO A 66 -20.47 -5.25 -28.90
N CYS A 67 -21.49 -5.96 -28.42
CA CYS A 67 -22.35 -5.49 -27.33
C CYS A 67 -21.77 -5.78 -25.94
N THR A 68 -20.77 -6.67 -25.84
CA THR A 68 -20.10 -7.05 -24.58
C THR A 68 -18.64 -6.63 -24.49
N ASN A 69 -18.06 -6.04 -25.54
CA ASN A 69 -16.68 -5.54 -25.53
C ASN A 69 -16.60 -4.00 -25.39
N LEU A 70 -15.38 -3.50 -25.16
CA LEU A 70 -15.09 -2.06 -25.10
C LEU A 70 -14.42 -1.51 -26.37
N ASP A 71 -14.42 -2.29 -27.46
CA ASP A 71 -13.99 -1.80 -28.77
C ASP A 71 -15.21 -1.19 -29.48
N PHE A 72 -15.52 0.05 -29.10
CA PHE A 72 -16.69 0.76 -29.57
C PHE A 72 -16.64 1.18 -31.04
N LYS A 73 -15.59 0.78 -31.79
CA LYS A 73 -15.54 0.94 -33.25
C LYS A 73 -16.59 0.09 -33.96
N TRP A 74 -16.97 -1.03 -33.36
CA TRP A 74 -17.99 -1.92 -33.91
C TRP A 74 -19.36 -1.56 -33.35
N PRO A 75 -20.36 -1.26 -34.21
CA PRO A 75 -21.68 -0.88 -33.74
C PRO A 75 -22.38 -2.06 -33.04
N CYS A 76 -23.13 -1.76 -31.99
CA CYS A 76 -24.00 -2.71 -31.31
C CYS A 76 -25.46 -2.25 -31.48
N HIS A 77 -26.27 -3.09 -32.11
CA HIS A 77 -27.68 -2.79 -32.42
C HIS A 77 -28.66 -3.38 -31.40
N HIS A 78 -28.18 -3.71 -30.20
CA HIS A 78 -28.99 -4.28 -29.13
C HIS A 78 -28.62 -3.69 -27.78
N HIS A 79 -29.52 -3.82 -26.81
CA HIS A 79 -29.16 -3.68 -25.40
C HIS A 79 -28.42 -4.94 -24.92
N TYR A 80 -27.56 -4.77 -23.93
CA TYR A 80 -26.98 -5.89 -23.19
C TYR A 80 -27.25 -5.71 -21.71
N ARG A 81 -27.71 -6.78 -21.06
CA ARG A 81 -27.91 -6.86 -19.61
C ARG A 81 -27.20 -8.09 -19.07
N ASN A 82 -26.36 -7.90 -18.07
CA ASN A 82 -25.78 -8.99 -17.29
C ASN A 82 -26.73 -9.32 -16.14
N SER A 83 -27.63 -10.28 -16.36
CA SER A 83 -28.64 -10.65 -15.37
C SER A 83 -28.03 -11.17 -14.07
N ASP A 84 -26.94 -11.95 -14.13
CA ASP A 84 -26.25 -12.39 -12.91
C ASP A 84 -25.74 -11.20 -12.08
N ALA A 85 -25.10 -10.21 -12.74
CA ALA A 85 -24.56 -9.06 -12.04
C ALA A 85 -25.64 -8.14 -11.43
N LEU A 86 -26.78 -7.97 -12.12
CA LEU A 86 -27.85 -7.05 -11.70
C LEU A 86 -28.87 -7.70 -10.76
N ASP A 87 -29.25 -8.96 -11.01
CA ASP A 87 -30.24 -9.67 -10.18
C ASP A 87 -29.62 -10.14 -8.86
N ASN A 88 -28.33 -10.44 -8.85
CA ASN A 88 -27.59 -10.83 -7.64
C ASN A 88 -26.75 -9.67 -7.06
N TRP A 89 -27.34 -8.47 -6.98
CA TRP A 89 -26.66 -7.25 -6.52
C TRP A 89 -26.22 -7.34 -5.06
N SER A 90 -24.97 -7.75 -4.85
CA SER A 90 -24.36 -7.90 -3.52
C SER A 90 -22.85 -7.60 -3.61
N ASN A 91 -22.27 -7.12 -2.51
CA ASN A 91 -20.83 -6.78 -2.42
C ASN A 91 -20.35 -5.76 -3.47
N VAL A 92 -21.25 -4.95 -4.05
CA VAL A 92 -20.89 -3.90 -4.99
C VAL A 92 -20.27 -2.75 -4.19
N GLN A 93 -19.00 -2.48 -4.41
CA GLN A 93 -18.30 -1.36 -3.79
C GLN A 93 -18.62 -0.05 -4.51
N GLU A 94 -18.56 -0.07 -5.84
CA GLU A 94 -18.75 1.10 -6.68
C GLU A 94 -19.46 0.75 -7.98
N VAL A 95 -20.15 1.74 -8.52
CA VAL A 95 -20.77 1.67 -9.85
C VAL A 95 -20.20 2.79 -10.70
N LEU A 96 -19.78 2.45 -11.92
CA LEU A 96 -19.30 3.41 -12.92
C LEU A 96 -20.32 3.50 -14.06
N LEU A 97 -20.89 4.68 -14.25
CA LEU A 97 -21.64 5.01 -15.46
C LEU A 97 -20.71 5.67 -16.47
N ALA A 98 -20.73 5.17 -17.69
CA ALA A 98 -19.93 5.65 -18.81
C ALA A 98 -20.82 6.06 -19.98
N VAL A 99 -20.47 7.17 -20.64
CA VAL A 99 -21.10 7.67 -21.86
C VAL A 99 -20.13 7.48 -23.02
N VAL A 100 -20.58 6.85 -24.10
CA VAL A 100 -19.78 6.55 -25.29
C VAL A 100 -20.28 7.38 -26.46
N ALA A 101 -19.40 8.10 -27.16
CA ALA A 101 -19.72 8.82 -28.38
C ALA A 101 -18.54 8.78 -29.36
N GLY A 102 -18.82 8.58 -30.65
CA GLY A 102 -17.79 8.45 -31.68
C GLY A 102 -16.83 7.29 -31.40
N GLY A 103 -17.34 6.21 -30.81
CA GLY A 103 -16.53 5.04 -30.43
C GLY A 103 -15.53 5.28 -29.29
N LYS A 104 -15.74 6.31 -28.45
CA LYS A 104 -14.87 6.64 -27.30
C LYS A 104 -15.68 6.93 -26.05
N LEU A 105 -15.09 6.66 -24.88
CA LEU A 105 -15.61 7.15 -23.60
C LEU A 105 -15.45 8.66 -23.52
N VAL A 106 -16.55 9.39 -23.42
CA VAL A 106 -16.58 10.86 -23.42
C VAL A 106 -16.96 11.48 -22.08
N LYS A 107 -17.78 10.78 -21.28
CA LYS A 107 -18.15 11.19 -19.91
C LYS A 107 -18.26 9.98 -19.01
N ILE A 108 -18.00 10.18 -17.72
CA ILE A 108 -18.08 9.15 -16.69
C ILE A 108 -18.58 9.73 -15.37
N ILE A 109 -19.25 8.91 -14.57
CA ILE A 109 -19.69 9.21 -13.20
C ILE A 109 -19.46 7.97 -12.34
N ARG A 110 -18.92 8.12 -11.13
CA ARG A 110 -18.87 7.06 -10.12
C ARG A 110 -19.87 7.28 -9.01
N PHE A 111 -20.36 6.16 -8.51
CA PHE A 111 -21.27 6.07 -7.39
C PHE A 111 -20.77 5.04 -6.39
N SER A 112 -21.09 5.24 -5.11
CA SER A 112 -20.98 4.19 -4.10
C SER A 112 -22.03 3.12 -4.40
N GLY A 113 -21.59 1.87 -4.49
CA GLY A 113 -22.48 0.71 -4.58
C GLY A 113 -22.84 0.13 -3.21
N GLN A 114 -22.23 0.66 -2.13
CA GLN A 114 -22.43 0.13 -0.79
C GLN A 114 -23.84 0.43 -0.30
N GLY A 115 -24.54 -0.62 0.15
CA GLY A 115 -25.92 -0.51 0.63
C GLY A 115 -26.92 -0.10 -0.45
N THR A 116 -26.56 -0.21 -1.74
CA THR A 116 -27.47 0.03 -2.86
C THR A 116 -28.04 -1.29 -3.39
N ASN A 117 -29.05 -1.17 -4.24
CA ASN A 117 -29.51 -2.20 -5.15
C ASN A 117 -29.32 -1.72 -6.61
N TYR A 118 -29.65 -2.59 -7.56
CA TYR A 118 -29.48 -2.28 -8.98
C TYR A 118 -30.34 -1.12 -9.49
N LEU A 119 -31.35 -0.63 -8.75
CA LEU A 119 -32.21 0.49 -9.17
C LEU A 119 -31.92 1.81 -8.45
N ASN A 120 -31.25 1.80 -7.30
CA ASN A 120 -31.06 3.00 -6.46
C ASN A 120 -29.60 3.48 -6.34
N TRP A 121 -28.63 2.79 -6.96
CA TRP A 121 -27.22 3.23 -6.94
C TRP A 121 -26.99 4.55 -7.68
N PHE A 122 -27.82 4.86 -8.68
CA PHE A 122 -27.75 6.09 -9.45
C PHE A 122 -28.60 7.15 -8.75
N GLY A 123 -28.06 7.69 -7.66
CA GLY A 123 -28.69 8.70 -6.84
C GLY A 123 -27.69 9.76 -6.41
N GLN A 124 -28.19 10.96 -6.09
CA GLN A 124 -27.34 12.08 -5.68
C GLN A 124 -26.57 11.78 -4.38
N ASP A 125 -27.17 11.04 -3.45
CA ASP A 125 -26.55 10.64 -2.19
C ASP A 125 -25.49 9.54 -2.37
N LYS A 126 -25.49 8.86 -3.51
CA LYS A 126 -24.49 7.84 -3.88
C LYS A 126 -23.38 8.39 -4.76
N TYR A 127 -23.52 9.62 -5.27
CA TYR A 127 -22.53 10.27 -6.12
C TYR A 127 -21.17 10.37 -5.42
N LEU A 128 -20.12 9.91 -6.09
CA LEU A 128 -18.73 10.06 -5.63
C LEU A 128 -18.04 11.18 -6.42
N ASP A 129 -17.91 11.02 -7.73
CA ASP A 129 -17.32 12.02 -8.62
C ASP A 129 -17.77 11.86 -10.09
N SER A 130 -17.42 12.82 -10.95
CA SER A 130 -17.65 12.73 -12.39
C SER A 130 -16.69 13.58 -13.22
N SER A 131 -16.80 13.44 -14.55
CA SER A 131 -16.17 14.34 -15.53
C SER A 131 -16.83 15.73 -15.66
N TRP A 132 -17.97 15.97 -15.02
CA TRP A 132 -18.63 17.29 -14.95
C TRP A 132 -18.32 17.99 -13.63
N GLY A 133 -17.93 19.26 -13.68
CA GLY A 133 -17.45 20.01 -12.52
C GLY A 133 -18.54 20.52 -11.58
N ASP A 134 -19.70 20.87 -12.11
CA ASP A 134 -20.79 21.48 -11.34
C ASP A 134 -21.85 20.47 -10.85
N ILE A 135 -21.75 19.22 -11.27
CA ILE A 135 -22.74 18.19 -10.91
C ILE A 135 -22.75 17.87 -9.41
N GLY A 136 -21.68 18.14 -8.66
CA GLY A 136 -21.67 17.92 -7.20
C GLY A 136 -22.37 19.02 -6.41
N SER A 137 -22.30 20.26 -6.92
CA SER A 137 -22.63 21.48 -6.16
C SER A 137 -23.97 22.12 -6.55
N VAL A 138 -24.47 21.86 -7.75
CA VAL A 138 -25.71 22.44 -8.26
C VAL A 138 -26.92 21.61 -7.80
N HIS A 139 -28.07 22.23 -7.51
CA HIS A 139 -29.31 21.50 -7.21
C HIS A 139 -29.85 20.71 -8.42
N LYS A 140 -30.53 19.58 -8.19
CA LYS A 140 -31.14 18.75 -9.24
C LYS A 140 -32.60 18.45 -8.90
N ASN A 141 -33.48 18.63 -9.87
CA ASN A 141 -34.88 18.19 -9.76
C ASN A 141 -35.04 16.70 -10.11
N PHE A 142 -34.13 16.14 -10.91
CA PHE A 142 -34.06 14.70 -11.18
C PHE A 142 -32.61 14.20 -11.10
N PHE A 143 -32.42 13.08 -10.41
CA PHE A 143 -31.17 12.31 -10.38
C PHE A 143 -31.49 10.85 -10.05
N SER A 144 -32.05 10.12 -11.02
CA SER A 144 -32.41 8.70 -10.84
C SER A 144 -32.55 7.92 -12.16
N ILE A 145 -32.52 6.58 -12.07
CA ILE A 145 -32.75 5.68 -13.23
C ILE A 145 -34.18 5.85 -13.75
N TYR A 146 -35.16 5.94 -12.84
CA TYR A 146 -36.56 6.20 -13.19
C TYR A 146 -36.75 7.56 -13.85
N GLY A 147 -35.99 8.57 -13.41
CA GLY A 147 -36.08 9.95 -13.90
C GLY A 147 -37.51 10.49 -13.87
N ASP A 148 -37.93 11.15 -14.95
CA ASP A 148 -39.31 11.59 -15.11
C ASP A 148 -40.15 10.46 -15.73
N ASN A 149 -40.92 9.78 -14.88
CA ASN A 149 -41.73 8.65 -15.33
C ASN A 149 -42.77 9.03 -16.39
N ARG A 150 -43.38 10.21 -16.25
CA ARG A 150 -44.47 10.69 -17.11
C ARG A 150 -43.96 11.03 -18.52
N LEU A 151 -42.74 11.54 -18.62
CA LEU A 151 -42.13 11.93 -19.89
C LEU A 151 -41.17 10.89 -20.46
N HIS A 152 -41.03 9.72 -19.81
CA HIS A 152 -40.11 8.65 -20.21
C HIS A 152 -38.64 9.12 -20.33
N ARG A 153 -38.23 10.07 -19.49
CA ARG A 153 -36.84 10.51 -19.36
C ARG A 153 -36.18 9.66 -18.30
N ARG A 154 -35.36 8.70 -18.72
CA ARG A 154 -34.69 7.70 -17.89
C ARG A 154 -33.22 8.05 -17.70
N PHE A 155 -32.55 7.42 -16.73
CA PHE A 155 -31.15 7.72 -16.39
C PHE A 155 -30.89 9.23 -16.39
N PHE A 156 -31.72 9.96 -15.64
CA PHE A 156 -31.93 11.38 -15.86
C PHE A 156 -31.28 12.20 -14.76
N ILE A 157 -30.38 13.09 -15.15
CA ILE A 157 -29.74 14.07 -14.27
C ILE A 157 -30.04 15.46 -14.81
N ASN A 158 -30.94 16.17 -14.14
CA ASN A 158 -31.48 17.44 -14.58
C ASN A 158 -31.51 18.44 -13.43
N GLN A 159 -31.18 19.69 -13.74
CA GLN A 159 -31.19 20.77 -12.75
C GLN A 159 -32.62 21.23 -12.48
N GLN A 160 -33.31 21.64 -13.56
CA GLN A 160 -34.60 22.32 -13.47
C GLN A 160 -35.41 22.14 -14.76
N TYR A 161 -36.73 22.27 -14.62
CA TYR A 161 -37.63 22.50 -15.75
C TYR A 161 -37.94 23.98 -15.87
N GLY A 162 -37.89 24.49 -17.10
CA GLY A 162 -38.23 25.88 -17.43
C GLY A 162 -39.04 26.01 -18.71
N GLY A 163 -39.51 24.89 -19.25
CA GLY A 163 -40.02 24.76 -20.62
C GLY A 163 -38.92 24.23 -21.54
N CYS A 164 -39.30 23.62 -22.67
CA CYS A 164 -38.36 22.87 -23.53
C CYS A 164 -37.09 23.67 -23.88
N ASP A 165 -37.19 24.98 -24.08
CA ASP A 165 -36.04 25.82 -24.46
C ASP A 165 -35.14 26.23 -23.29
N LYS A 166 -35.56 25.96 -22.04
CA LYS A 166 -34.86 26.35 -20.80
C LYS A 166 -34.53 25.15 -19.90
N ASP A 167 -35.07 23.97 -20.18
CA ASP A 167 -34.72 22.74 -19.47
C ASP A 167 -33.20 22.54 -19.54
N THR A 168 -32.57 22.28 -18.39
CA THR A 168 -31.10 22.29 -18.26
C THR A 168 -30.63 21.11 -17.42
N GLY A 169 -29.62 20.38 -17.89
CA GLY A 169 -29.13 19.18 -17.21
C GLY A 169 -27.82 18.64 -17.75
N TRP A 170 -27.50 17.39 -17.37
CA TRP A 170 -26.21 16.75 -17.66
C TRP A 170 -26.35 15.50 -18.51
N LEU A 171 -27.33 14.64 -18.21
CA LEU A 171 -27.55 13.37 -18.91
C LEU A 171 -29.04 13.01 -18.95
N VAL A 172 -29.51 12.52 -20.10
CA VAL A 172 -30.87 11.97 -20.25
C VAL A 172 -30.88 10.80 -21.24
N CYS A 173 -31.61 9.73 -20.90
CA CYS A 173 -32.09 8.72 -21.83
C CYS A 173 -33.54 9.04 -22.19
N VAL A 174 -33.78 9.51 -23.41
CA VAL A 174 -35.12 9.68 -23.98
C VAL A 174 -35.61 8.29 -24.40
N ASP A 175 -36.48 7.69 -23.61
CA ASP A 175 -36.83 6.26 -23.71
C ASP A 175 -38.26 6.05 -24.23
N THR A 176 -38.64 6.81 -25.26
CA THR A 176 -39.96 6.75 -25.90
C THR A 176 -39.90 7.15 -27.37
N PRO A 177 -40.70 6.54 -28.26
CA PRO A 177 -40.85 7.00 -29.65
C PRO A 177 -41.59 8.33 -29.77
N HIS A 178 -42.26 8.82 -28.70
CA HIS A 178 -43.13 9.99 -28.75
C HIS A 178 -42.74 11.03 -27.68
N PRO A 179 -41.53 11.62 -27.76
CA PRO A 179 -41.08 12.56 -26.74
C PRO A 179 -41.75 13.93 -26.88
N ALA A 180 -41.87 14.64 -25.76
CA ALA A 180 -42.65 15.86 -25.65
C ALA A 180 -41.94 17.08 -26.29
N CYS A 181 -40.64 17.24 -26.05
CA CYS A 181 -39.89 18.42 -26.44
C CYS A 181 -39.19 18.27 -27.80
N PRO A 182 -38.99 19.37 -28.56
CA PRO A 182 -38.25 19.33 -29.83
C PRO A 182 -36.80 18.82 -29.70
N TRP A 183 -36.10 19.15 -28.61
CA TRP A 183 -34.72 18.72 -28.39
C TRP A 183 -34.58 17.20 -28.20
N GLU A 184 -35.67 16.50 -27.89
CA GLU A 184 -35.74 15.04 -27.76
C GLU A 184 -35.90 14.33 -29.11
N LYS A 185 -36.32 15.04 -30.17
CA LYS A 185 -36.68 14.48 -31.49
C LYS A 185 -35.50 14.41 -32.47
N ARG A 186 -34.28 14.21 -31.96
CA ARG A 186 -33.03 14.26 -32.75
C ARG A 186 -32.58 12.91 -33.32
N GLY A 187 -33.36 11.84 -33.13
CA GLY A 187 -33.06 10.51 -33.64
C GLY A 187 -34.06 9.47 -33.12
N ALA A 188 -33.85 8.20 -33.49
CA ALA A 188 -34.67 7.10 -32.98
C ALA A 188 -34.42 6.84 -31.48
N PHE A 189 -35.42 6.34 -30.77
CA PHE A 189 -35.29 5.98 -29.35
C PHE A 189 -34.58 4.61 -29.19
N PRO A 190 -33.91 4.34 -28.05
CA PRO A 190 -33.61 5.30 -27.01
C PRO A 190 -32.53 6.28 -27.49
N LEU A 191 -32.67 7.56 -27.13
CA LEU A 191 -31.69 8.59 -27.45
C LEU A 191 -30.99 9.03 -26.16
N PHE A 192 -29.66 8.95 -26.13
CA PHE A 192 -28.85 9.44 -25.02
C PHE A 192 -28.30 10.82 -25.34
N LEU A 193 -28.75 11.84 -24.60
CA LEU A 193 -28.23 13.20 -24.70
C LEU A 193 -27.42 13.55 -23.46
N TYR A 194 -26.32 14.26 -23.66
CA TYR A 194 -25.45 14.69 -22.57
C TYR A 194 -24.88 16.09 -22.79
N ALA A 195 -24.54 16.76 -21.69
CA ALA A 195 -23.84 18.04 -21.70
C ALA A 195 -22.40 17.84 -22.18
N GLY A 196 -22.07 18.37 -23.36
CA GLY A 196 -20.74 18.21 -23.96
C GLY A 196 -19.63 18.92 -23.17
N GLY A 197 -19.93 20.10 -22.63
CA GLY A 197 -19.01 20.93 -21.84
C GLY A 197 -18.69 20.37 -20.45
N HIS A 198 -17.94 21.14 -19.66
CA HIS A 198 -17.58 20.75 -18.28
C HIS A 198 -18.74 20.84 -17.29
N ASN A 199 -19.77 21.65 -17.61
CA ASN A 199 -20.91 21.91 -16.74
C ASN A 199 -22.22 21.47 -17.40
N ARG A 200 -23.35 21.62 -16.70
CA ARG A 200 -24.69 21.43 -17.29
C ARG A 200 -24.93 22.33 -18.50
N GLU A 201 -25.79 21.88 -19.39
CA GLU A 201 -26.16 22.59 -20.61
C GLU A 201 -27.69 22.66 -20.74
N THR A 202 -28.18 23.71 -21.38
CA THR A 202 -29.61 23.81 -21.73
C THR A 202 -29.88 22.88 -22.92
N TRP A 203 -30.89 22.01 -22.81
CA TRP A 203 -31.11 20.90 -23.75
C TRP A 203 -31.34 21.34 -25.21
N SER A 204 -31.92 22.53 -25.40
CA SER A 204 -32.16 23.15 -26.71
C SER A 204 -30.89 23.67 -27.40
N GLN A 205 -29.78 23.84 -26.67
CA GLN A 205 -28.55 24.46 -27.19
C GLN A 205 -27.65 23.47 -27.95
N ARG A 206 -26.70 24.02 -28.71
CA ARG A 206 -25.78 23.27 -29.61
C ARG A 206 -24.69 22.48 -28.89
N ASN A 207 -24.43 22.79 -27.62
CA ASN A 207 -23.40 22.13 -26.82
C ASN A 207 -23.86 20.77 -26.24
N VAL A 208 -25.15 20.48 -26.34
CA VAL A 208 -25.71 19.16 -26.05
C VAL A 208 -25.35 18.21 -27.19
N LYS A 209 -24.79 17.06 -26.83
CA LYS A 209 -24.34 16.03 -27.77
C LYS A 209 -25.15 14.75 -27.61
N SER A 210 -25.20 13.95 -28.67
CA SER A 210 -25.77 12.60 -28.66
C SER A 210 -24.68 11.57 -28.40
N ALA A 211 -25.00 10.52 -27.66
CA ALA A 211 -24.12 9.40 -27.36
C ALA A 211 -24.57 8.13 -28.10
N ASP A 212 -23.60 7.29 -28.46
CA ASP A 212 -23.81 5.99 -29.09
C ASP A 212 -24.34 4.97 -28.07
N ALA A 213 -23.92 5.09 -26.80
CA ALA A 213 -24.35 4.22 -25.71
C ALA A 213 -24.12 4.84 -24.32
N ILE A 214 -24.86 4.34 -23.34
CA ILE A 214 -24.47 4.39 -21.92
C ILE A 214 -24.09 3.00 -21.43
N ILE A 215 -23.12 2.92 -20.53
CA ILE A 215 -22.59 1.65 -20.02
C ILE A 215 -22.48 1.71 -18.51
N VAL A 216 -22.94 0.65 -17.83
CA VAL A 216 -22.85 0.50 -16.38
C VAL A 216 -21.85 -0.61 -16.06
N PHE A 217 -20.89 -0.30 -15.21
CA PHE A 217 -19.93 -1.27 -14.67
C PHE A 217 -20.00 -1.35 -13.15
N LEU A 218 -19.76 -2.54 -12.62
CA LEU A 218 -19.70 -2.80 -11.18
C LEU A 218 -18.28 -3.13 -10.75
N ARG A 219 -17.86 -2.62 -9.59
CA ARG A 219 -16.65 -3.04 -8.89
C ARG A 219 -17.03 -3.62 -7.54
N TYR A 220 -16.49 -4.78 -7.19
CA TYR A 220 -16.86 -5.52 -5.97
C TYR A 220 -15.83 -5.38 -4.85
N THR A 221 -16.24 -5.58 -3.59
CA THR A 221 -15.35 -5.72 -2.44
C THR A 221 -14.82 -7.16 -2.28
N PRO A 222 -13.53 -7.36 -1.93
CA PRO A 222 -12.50 -6.33 -1.74
C PRO A 222 -11.87 -5.88 -3.07
N SER A 223 -11.77 -4.57 -3.29
CA SER A 223 -11.00 -4.04 -4.42
C SER A 223 -9.50 -4.19 -4.16
N PRO A 224 -8.71 -4.60 -5.16
CA PRO A 224 -7.25 -4.51 -5.07
C PRO A 224 -6.83 -3.03 -5.07
N ALA A 225 -5.84 -2.66 -4.25
CA ALA A 225 -5.32 -1.29 -4.13
C ALA A 225 -4.58 -0.87 -5.42
N GLU A 226 -4.89 0.28 -6.03
CA GLU A 226 -4.27 0.76 -7.27
C GLU A 226 -2.73 0.61 -7.21
N PRO A 227 -2.06 0.04 -8.23
CA PRO A 227 -0.61 -0.12 -8.20
C PRO A 227 0.05 1.26 -8.22
N GLU A 228 1.06 1.46 -7.37
CA GLU A 228 1.78 2.72 -7.29
C GLU A 228 2.62 2.95 -8.56
N LEU A 229 2.35 4.05 -9.28
CA LEU A 229 3.09 4.46 -10.47
C LEU A 229 4.32 5.29 -10.08
N LEU A 230 5.51 4.80 -10.45
CA LEU A 230 6.78 5.47 -10.24
C LEU A 230 7.37 6.00 -11.56
N PHE A 231 8.08 7.11 -11.50
CA PHE A 231 8.58 7.85 -12.66
C PHE A 231 10.08 8.14 -12.54
N ASP A 232 10.83 7.92 -13.63
CA ASP A 232 12.19 8.43 -13.80
C ASP A 232 12.17 9.79 -14.51
N ILE A 233 11.60 10.77 -13.83
CA ILE A 233 11.35 12.11 -14.39
C ILE A 233 12.65 12.89 -14.65
N LEU A 234 13.76 12.52 -14.00
CA LEU A 234 15.06 13.17 -14.13
C LEU A 234 15.98 12.49 -15.14
N GLY A 235 15.61 11.33 -15.69
CA GLY A 235 16.45 10.56 -16.63
C GLY A 235 17.67 9.94 -15.95
N SER A 236 17.50 9.57 -14.67
CA SER A 236 18.55 9.02 -13.81
C SER A 236 18.70 7.50 -13.94
N GLY A 237 17.82 6.83 -14.68
CA GLY A 237 17.71 5.38 -14.77
C GLY A 237 16.92 4.74 -13.61
N ARG A 238 16.33 5.54 -12.71
CA ARG A 238 15.56 5.06 -11.55
C ARG A 238 14.18 5.69 -11.51
N ALA A 239 13.13 4.86 -11.43
CA ALA A 239 11.76 5.31 -11.22
C ALA A 239 11.48 5.46 -9.72
N ASP A 240 11.83 6.61 -9.13
CA ASP A 240 11.73 6.89 -7.69
C ASP A 240 10.83 8.08 -7.33
N TRP A 241 10.22 8.71 -8.34
CA TRP A 241 9.27 9.80 -8.16
C TRP A 241 7.83 9.33 -8.28
N ARG A 242 6.95 9.85 -7.43
CA ARG A 242 5.50 9.60 -7.45
C ARG A 242 4.80 10.87 -7.92
N LEU A 243 3.86 10.77 -8.85
CA LEU A 243 3.06 11.93 -9.25
C LEU A 243 2.05 12.23 -8.12
N ALA A 244 2.16 13.43 -7.53
CA ALA A 244 1.28 13.90 -6.47
C ALA A 244 0.13 14.76 -7.01
N PHE A 245 0.41 15.57 -8.03
CA PHE A 245 -0.59 16.46 -8.62
C PHE A 245 -0.26 16.85 -10.06
N ARG A 246 -1.30 17.11 -10.86
CA ARG A 246 -1.22 17.75 -12.18
C ARG A 246 -2.24 18.86 -12.28
N ALA A 247 -1.78 20.10 -12.48
CA ALA A 247 -2.64 21.15 -13.04
C ALA A 247 -2.57 21.06 -14.56
N THR A 248 -3.72 21.05 -15.23
CA THR A 248 -3.81 21.02 -16.69
C THR A 248 -4.44 22.33 -17.11
N ALA A 249 -3.86 23.00 -18.12
CA ALA A 249 -4.38 24.27 -18.59
C ALA A 249 -5.75 24.10 -19.26
N HIS A 250 -6.57 25.15 -19.24
CA HIS A 250 -7.83 25.25 -19.99
C HIS A 250 -8.87 24.16 -19.71
N VAL A 251 -8.90 23.62 -18.48
CA VAL A 251 -9.89 22.61 -18.07
C VAL A 251 -11.19 23.21 -17.52
N GLY A 252 -11.24 24.54 -17.35
CA GLY A 252 -12.39 25.26 -16.80
C GLY A 252 -12.53 25.20 -15.28
N ALA A 253 -11.53 24.69 -14.55
CA ALA A 253 -11.55 24.49 -13.10
C ALA A 253 -10.34 25.11 -12.40
N SER A 254 -10.45 25.36 -11.09
CA SER A 254 -9.34 25.87 -10.27
C SER A 254 -8.36 24.75 -9.93
N ALA A 255 -7.09 24.90 -10.29
CA ALA A 255 -6.06 23.95 -9.89
C ALA A 255 -5.76 24.06 -8.40
N TYR A 256 -5.87 25.25 -7.81
CA TYR A 256 -5.68 25.43 -6.38
C TYR A 256 -6.73 24.69 -5.53
N HIS A 257 -8.01 24.82 -5.84
CA HIS A 257 -9.04 24.07 -5.12
C HIS A 257 -8.92 22.56 -5.36
N ALA A 258 -8.57 22.15 -6.58
CA ALA A 258 -8.27 20.75 -6.90
C ALA A 258 -7.06 20.21 -6.14
N TYR A 259 -6.06 21.05 -5.85
CA TYR A 259 -4.90 20.68 -5.03
C TYR A 259 -5.30 20.49 -3.56
N LEU A 260 -6.12 21.40 -3.02
CA LEU A 260 -6.55 21.39 -1.62
C LEU A 260 -7.48 20.23 -1.28
N ASP A 261 -8.50 19.99 -2.10
CA ASP A 261 -9.60 19.09 -1.76
C ASP A 261 -9.90 18.14 -2.91
N ALA A 262 -9.93 16.84 -2.61
CA ALA A 262 -10.31 15.78 -3.53
C ALA A 262 -11.70 15.96 -4.13
N LYS A 263 -12.63 16.69 -3.48
CA LYS A 263 -13.96 17.00 -4.06
C LYS A 263 -13.88 17.90 -5.30
N ASN A 264 -12.80 18.67 -5.43
CA ASN A 264 -12.58 19.63 -6.51
C ASN A 264 -11.62 19.08 -7.59
N ALA A 265 -11.15 17.84 -7.44
CA ALA A 265 -10.33 17.13 -8.41
C ALA A 265 -10.98 15.77 -8.74
N PRO A 266 -11.25 15.42 -10.01
CA PRO A 266 -11.80 14.11 -10.32
C PRO A 266 -10.87 12.99 -9.84
N THR A 267 -11.33 12.13 -8.94
CA THR A 267 -10.58 10.91 -8.55
C THR A 267 -10.48 9.93 -9.73
N LEU A 268 -11.44 10.03 -10.65
CA LEU A 268 -11.40 9.52 -12.02
C LEU A 268 -10.63 10.45 -12.96
N THR A 269 -9.32 10.39 -12.91
CA THR A 269 -8.49 11.04 -13.92
C THR A 269 -8.19 10.06 -15.03
N GLN A 270 -8.47 10.45 -16.28
CA GLN A 270 -8.09 9.71 -17.48
C GLN A 270 -6.63 9.22 -17.32
N ARG A 271 -6.28 8.01 -17.76
CA ARG A 271 -4.88 7.50 -17.71
C ARG A 271 -3.87 8.54 -18.20
N ALA A 272 -4.23 9.30 -19.25
CA ALA A 272 -3.46 10.41 -19.79
C ALA A 272 -3.08 11.51 -18.77
N CYS A 273 -3.88 11.70 -17.73
CA CYS A 273 -3.66 12.66 -16.65
C CYS A 273 -2.68 12.16 -15.59
N LYS A 274 -2.52 10.84 -15.45
CA LYS A 274 -1.60 10.20 -14.50
C LYS A 274 -0.25 9.81 -15.15
N THR A 275 -0.15 9.82 -16.48
CA THR A 275 1.06 9.44 -17.22
C THR A 275 1.82 10.65 -17.76
N LEU A 276 3.06 10.39 -18.21
CA LEU A 276 3.87 11.29 -19.03
C LEU A 276 3.62 11.11 -20.53
N ASP A 277 2.55 10.40 -20.92
CA ASP A 277 2.14 10.26 -22.32
C ASP A 277 1.25 11.45 -22.70
N PHE A 278 1.89 12.49 -23.22
CA PHE A 278 1.24 13.73 -23.60
C PHE A 278 0.57 13.68 -24.97
N GLY A 279 0.64 12.56 -25.70
CA GLY A 279 -0.06 12.36 -26.97
C GLY A 279 -1.57 12.18 -26.81
N LYS A 280 -2.05 11.99 -25.57
CA LYS A 280 -3.47 11.86 -25.23
C LYS A 280 -3.91 13.09 -24.41
N PRO A 281 -4.99 13.78 -24.81
CA PRO A 281 -5.47 14.94 -24.06
C PRO A 281 -5.90 14.52 -22.66
N CYS A 282 -5.49 15.30 -21.66
CA CYS A 282 -5.99 15.21 -20.30
C CYS A 282 -7.01 16.31 -20.09
N ALA A 283 -8.26 15.96 -19.81
CA ALA A 283 -9.36 16.93 -19.69
C ALA A 283 -9.62 17.40 -18.24
N SER A 284 -8.72 17.13 -17.30
CA SER A 284 -8.91 17.47 -15.89
C SER A 284 -7.60 17.67 -15.11
N HIS A 285 -7.71 18.11 -13.86
CA HIS A 285 -6.61 18.03 -12.89
C HIS A 285 -6.47 16.61 -12.35
N TYR A 286 -5.25 16.20 -12.01
CA TYR A 286 -4.99 14.98 -11.23
C TYR A 286 -4.57 15.35 -9.82
N ARG A 287 -5.12 14.64 -8.84
CA ARG A 287 -4.73 14.75 -7.43
C ARG A 287 -4.52 13.36 -6.83
N ASN A 288 -3.36 13.15 -6.22
CA ASN A 288 -3.10 11.95 -5.43
C ASN A 288 -3.43 12.20 -3.96
N SER A 289 -4.65 11.88 -3.54
CA SER A 289 -5.11 12.06 -2.16
C SER A 289 -4.28 11.28 -1.14
N ALA A 290 -3.80 10.08 -1.49
CA ALA A 290 -2.97 9.28 -0.59
C ALA A 290 -1.63 9.97 -0.25
N ILE A 291 -1.13 10.85 -1.14
CA ILE A 291 0.08 11.64 -0.91
C ILE A 291 -0.24 12.98 -0.26
N LEU A 292 -1.23 13.72 -0.80
CA LEU A 292 -1.49 15.09 -0.36
C LEU A 292 -2.22 15.17 0.99
N ASP A 293 -3.15 14.26 1.27
CA ASP A 293 -3.89 14.23 2.54
C ASP A 293 -3.04 13.63 3.67
N ASN A 294 -2.13 12.72 3.33
CA ASN A 294 -1.21 12.08 4.26
C ASN A 294 0.24 12.56 4.08
N TRP A 295 0.42 13.87 3.90
CA TRP A 295 1.72 14.49 3.63
C TRP A 295 2.70 14.27 4.79
N SER A 296 3.42 13.16 4.69
CA SER A 296 4.39 12.66 5.67
C SER A 296 5.48 11.95 4.89
N ASN A 297 6.69 11.90 5.44
CA ASN A 297 7.81 11.21 4.81
C ASN A 297 8.18 11.73 3.41
N ILE A 298 7.95 13.00 3.08
CA ILE A 298 8.40 13.58 1.79
C ILE A 298 9.86 14.01 1.91
N HIS A 299 10.72 13.50 1.03
CA HIS A 299 12.15 13.84 0.95
C HIS A 299 12.37 15.05 0.04
N GLU A 300 11.91 14.96 -1.20
CA GLU A 300 12.02 16.01 -2.22
C GLU A 300 10.69 16.17 -2.96
N VAL A 301 10.48 17.37 -3.49
CA VAL A 301 9.37 17.70 -4.39
C VAL A 301 9.95 18.28 -5.68
N LEU A 302 9.44 17.83 -6.82
CA LEU A 302 9.83 18.32 -8.14
C LEU A 302 8.61 18.91 -8.83
N VAL A 303 8.76 20.15 -9.30
CA VAL A 303 7.82 20.81 -10.21
C VAL A 303 8.35 20.68 -11.63
N ALA A 304 7.53 20.16 -12.54
CA ALA A 304 7.81 20.08 -13.97
C ALA A 304 6.77 20.88 -14.76
N VAL A 305 7.23 21.75 -15.66
CA VAL A 305 6.37 22.49 -16.61
C VAL A 305 6.38 21.76 -17.94
N VAL A 306 5.20 21.52 -18.51
CA VAL A 306 5.01 20.80 -19.77
C VAL A 306 4.50 21.75 -20.85
N ASP A 307 5.18 21.81 -21.99
CA ASP A 307 4.79 22.59 -23.17
C ASP A 307 4.98 21.73 -24.42
N TYR A 308 3.98 21.70 -25.31
CA TYR A 308 3.87 20.80 -26.46
C TYR A 308 4.19 19.34 -26.12
N GLY A 309 3.67 18.87 -24.98
CA GLY A 309 3.88 17.51 -24.49
C GLY A 309 5.34 17.17 -24.15
N LYS A 310 6.17 18.17 -23.85
CA LYS A 310 7.56 17.97 -23.38
C LYS A 310 7.79 18.71 -22.07
N ILE A 311 8.60 18.14 -21.19
CA ILE A 311 9.02 18.84 -19.97
C ILE A 311 10.06 19.90 -20.35
N VAL A 312 9.69 21.17 -20.23
CA VAL A 312 10.49 22.32 -20.66
C VAL A 312 11.18 23.04 -19.51
N LYS A 313 10.66 22.93 -18.28
CA LYS A 313 11.28 23.48 -17.06
C LYS A 313 11.10 22.52 -15.89
N LYS A 314 12.06 22.55 -14.97
CA LYS A 314 12.06 21.79 -13.72
C LYS A 314 12.52 22.66 -12.56
N ALA A 315 11.97 22.43 -11.37
CA ALA A 315 12.44 23.01 -10.12
C ALA A 315 12.31 22.01 -8.97
N ARG A 316 13.37 21.79 -8.19
CA ARG A 316 13.41 20.88 -7.05
C ARG A 316 13.37 21.63 -5.73
N PHE A 317 12.68 21.02 -4.78
CA PHE A 317 12.48 21.53 -3.44
C PHE A 317 12.69 20.42 -2.41
N ARG A 318 13.07 20.79 -1.20
CA ARG A 318 13.08 19.95 -0.02
C ARG A 318 11.63 19.70 0.42
N GLY A 319 11.28 18.45 0.64
CA GLY A 319 9.99 18.06 1.22
C GLY A 319 10.05 17.81 2.72
N LYS A 320 11.24 17.56 3.28
CA LYS A 320 11.39 17.18 4.69
C LYS A 320 10.96 18.32 5.62
N GLY A 321 10.03 18.02 6.54
CA GLY A 321 9.54 18.98 7.55
C GLY A 321 8.56 20.00 7.00
N THR A 322 8.11 19.83 5.75
CA THR A 322 7.13 20.70 5.11
C THR A 322 5.71 20.12 5.24
N THR A 323 4.71 20.94 4.99
CA THR A 323 3.34 20.49 4.70
C THR A 323 3.11 20.47 3.20
N TYR A 324 2.01 19.86 2.75
CA TYR A 324 1.60 19.90 1.35
C TYR A 324 1.39 21.33 0.82
N LEU A 325 1.35 22.36 1.67
CA LEU A 325 1.26 23.76 1.27
C LEU A 325 2.55 24.57 1.41
N SER A 326 3.50 24.13 2.24
CA SER A 326 4.69 24.93 2.59
C SER A 326 5.96 24.57 1.80
N TRP A 327 6.00 23.43 1.12
CA TRP A 327 7.19 22.98 0.36
C TRP A 327 7.55 23.86 -0.83
N PHE A 328 6.57 24.53 -1.45
CA PHE A 328 6.79 25.39 -2.61
C PHE A 328 7.13 26.81 -2.14
N GLY A 329 8.40 27.04 -1.84
CA GLY A 329 8.87 28.34 -1.38
C GLY A 329 10.38 28.46 -1.42
N ARG A 330 10.87 29.69 -1.19
CA ARG A 330 12.29 30.02 -1.28
C ARG A 330 13.17 29.21 -0.30
N HIS A 331 12.71 28.99 0.92
CA HIS A 331 13.51 28.28 1.94
C HIS A 331 13.73 26.81 1.64
N GLU A 332 12.81 26.21 0.88
CA GLU A 332 12.88 24.80 0.52
C GLU A 332 13.52 24.58 -0.85
N TYR A 333 13.87 25.64 -1.58
CA TYR A 333 14.48 25.53 -2.90
C TYR A 333 15.80 24.74 -2.86
N LEU A 334 15.99 23.85 -3.84
CA LEU A 334 17.24 23.11 -4.07
C LEU A 334 17.92 23.55 -5.37
N ASP A 335 17.26 23.35 -6.52
CA ASP A 335 17.73 23.80 -7.83
C ASP A 335 16.58 23.98 -8.84
N SER A 336 16.86 24.59 -10.00
CA SER A 336 15.90 24.73 -11.09
C SER A 336 16.53 25.04 -12.43
N SER A 337 15.76 24.88 -13.51
CA SER A 337 16.12 25.36 -14.85
C SER A 337 16.25 26.88 -14.95
N TRP A 338 15.72 27.63 -13.98
CA TRP A 338 15.94 29.07 -13.81
C TRP A 338 17.11 29.31 -12.85
N THR A 339 18.19 29.89 -13.36
CA THR A 339 19.49 30.00 -12.67
C THR A 339 19.58 31.18 -11.70
N ASP A 340 18.68 32.16 -11.82
CA ASP A 340 18.64 33.38 -11.00
C ASP A 340 17.65 33.32 -9.83
N LEU A 341 16.83 32.26 -9.74
CA LEU A 341 15.69 32.17 -8.81
C LEU A 341 16.07 32.42 -7.34
N VAL A 342 17.22 31.89 -6.90
CA VAL A 342 17.72 32.06 -5.53
C VAL A 342 18.37 33.42 -5.30
N LYS A 343 19.01 33.97 -6.34
CA LYS A 343 19.81 35.19 -6.26
C LYS A 343 18.91 36.44 -6.19
N GLU A 344 17.82 36.40 -6.94
CA GLU A 344 16.89 37.50 -7.06
C GLU A 344 15.95 37.58 -5.88
N LYS A 345 15.34 38.74 -5.62
CA LYS A 345 14.23 38.85 -4.65
C LYS A 345 12.93 38.33 -5.25
N THR A 346 12.01 37.84 -4.43
CA THR A 346 10.67 37.40 -4.84
C THR A 346 9.63 38.05 -3.95
N ASN A 347 8.57 38.59 -4.54
CA ASN A 347 7.42 39.11 -3.79
C ASN A 347 6.32 38.05 -3.60
N PHE A 348 6.22 37.08 -4.52
CA PHE A 348 5.42 35.86 -4.35
C PHE A 348 6.27 34.65 -4.69
N PHE A 349 6.24 33.65 -3.80
CA PHE A 349 6.83 32.34 -4.03
C PHE A 349 6.09 31.33 -3.14
N SER A 350 4.85 31.02 -3.50
CA SER A 350 4.00 30.07 -2.76
C SER A 350 2.87 29.50 -3.62
N ILE A 351 2.23 28.42 -3.13
CA ILE A 351 1.09 27.79 -3.80
C ILE A 351 -0.12 28.73 -3.84
N ARG A 352 -0.45 29.34 -2.68
CA ARG A 352 -1.58 30.28 -2.56
C ARG A 352 -1.31 31.63 -3.23
N ALA A 353 -0.08 32.14 -3.08
CA ALA A 353 0.43 33.40 -3.62
C ALA A 353 -0.56 34.58 -3.58
N ASP A 354 -0.94 35.15 -4.74
CA ASP A 354 -1.81 36.32 -4.80
C ASP A 354 -3.28 35.88 -4.80
N ASP A 355 -3.86 35.86 -3.61
CA ASP A 355 -5.25 35.46 -3.40
C ASP A 355 -6.25 36.42 -4.04
N ARG A 356 -5.92 37.72 -4.11
CA ARG A 356 -6.83 38.76 -4.63
C ARG A 356 -7.01 38.65 -6.14
N ASN A 357 -5.97 38.22 -6.85
CA ASN A 357 -5.98 38.09 -8.31
C ASN A 357 -6.03 36.62 -8.78
N PHE A 358 -6.23 35.66 -7.87
CA PHE A 358 -6.29 34.21 -8.19
C PHE A 358 -5.07 33.70 -8.95
N ARG A 359 -3.87 34.13 -8.54
CA ARG A 359 -2.61 33.64 -9.11
C ARG A 359 -1.98 32.66 -8.15
N ARG A 360 -1.88 31.42 -8.60
CA ARG A 360 -1.50 30.24 -7.84
C ARG A 360 -0.18 29.70 -8.36
N PHE A 361 0.51 28.91 -7.54
CA PHE A 361 1.84 28.38 -7.84
C PHE A 361 2.74 29.46 -8.47
N PHE A 362 2.75 30.63 -7.83
CA PHE A 362 3.27 31.85 -8.45
C PHE A 362 4.66 32.14 -7.92
N ILE A 363 5.63 32.23 -8.84
CA ILE A 363 6.98 32.68 -8.55
C ILE A 363 7.22 33.99 -9.29
N ASN A 364 7.22 35.08 -8.55
CA ASN A 364 7.25 36.44 -9.08
C ASN A 364 8.36 37.26 -8.42
N HIS A 365 9.01 38.10 -9.22
CA HIS A 365 10.07 38.98 -8.78
C HIS A 365 9.51 40.35 -8.40
N LEU A 366 8.81 40.98 -9.34
CA LEU A 366 8.33 42.36 -9.24
C LEU A 366 6.87 42.45 -9.67
N TYR A 367 6.09 43.18 -8.88
CA TYR A 367 4.69 43.46 -9.16
C TYR A 367 4.49 44.97 -9.22
N ALA A 368 4.55 45.50 -10.44
CA ALA A 368 4.64 46.94 -10.72
C ALA A 368 3.60 47.39 -11.77
N GLY A 369 2.53 46.60 -11.91
CA GLY A 369 1.47 46.77 -12.90
C GLY A 369 1.68 45.87 -14.11
N CYS A 370 0.59 45.53 -14.80
CA CYS A 370 0.57 44.45 -15.80
C CYS A 370 1.71 44.49 -16.83
N ALA A 371 2.06 45.68 -17.34
CA ALA A 371 3.14 45.86 -18.30
C ALA A 371 4.55 45.63 -17.72
N LYS A 372 4.73 45.79 -16.40
CA LYS A 372 6.02 45.71 -15.71
C LYS A 372 6.16 44.49 -14.81
N ASP A 373 5.14 43.62 -14.75
CA ASP A 373 5.20 42.41 -13.93
C ASP A 373 6.24 41.43 -14.51
N ILE A 374 7.11 40.94 -13.64
CA ILE A 374 8.26 40.09 -13.99
C ILE A 374 8.29 38.88 -13.07
N GLY A 375 8.45 37.68 -13.64
CA GLY A 375 8.51 36.44 -12.88
C GLY A 375 8.98 35.23 -13.68
N TRP A 376 8.73 34.04 -13.13
CA TRP A 376 9.22 32.76 -13.67
C TRP A 376 8.10 31.78 -13.99
N LEU A 377 7.09 31.65 -13.12
CA LEU A 377 5.97 30.73 -13.28
C LEU A 377 4.70 31.29 -12.65
N VAL A 378 3.54 31.13 -13.31
CA VAL A 378 2.21 31.46 -12.79
C VAL A 378 1.16 30.47 -13.27
N VAL A 379 0.25 30.08 -12.39
CA VAL A 379 -1.03 29.42 -12.69
C VAL A 379 -2.14 30.44 -12.42
N ALA A 380 -2.64 31.07 -13.47
CA ALA A 380 -3.67 32.11 -13.38
C ALA A 380 -5.07 31.51 -13.48
N GLU A 381 -5.90 31.72 -12.47
CA GLU A 381 -7.21 31.07 -12.33
C GLU A 381 -8.37 32.07 -12.26
N ASN A 382 -8.12 33.34 -12.55
CA ASN A 382 -9.13 34.38 -12.50
C ASN A 382 -10.02 34.33 -13.75
N LEU A 383 -11.32 34.11 -13.58
CA LEU A 383 -12.31 34.16 -14.67
C LEU A 383 -12.48 35.56 -15.28
N ARG A 384 -12.06 36.61 -14.56
CA ARG A 384 -12.07 38.01 -15.00
C ARG A 384 -10.70 38.64 -14.76
N PRO A 385 -9.66 38.22 -15.52
CA PRO A 385 -8.30 38.64 -15.26
C PRO A 385 -8.11 40.13 -15.56
N ARG A 386 -7.34 40.81 -14.70
CA ARG A 386 -7.05 42.25 -14.83
C ARG A 386 -5.98 42.52 -15.88
N CYS A 387 -5.00 41.64 -16.01
CA CYS A 387 -3.91 41.81 -16.96
C CYS A 387 -4.20 41.08 -18.28
N SER A 388 -3.83 41.69 -19.39
CA SER A 388 -3.95 41.08 -20.72
C SER A 388 -3.11 39.81 -20.84
N TRP A 389 -1.95 39.75 -20.18
CA TRP A 389 -1.05 38.61 -20.25
C TRP A 389 -1.60 37.32 -19.62
N GLU A 390 -2.70 37.42 -18.85
CA GLU A 390 -3.44 36.31 -18.25
C GLU A 390 -4.55 35.77 -19.18
N LYS A 391 -4.94 36.53 -20.22
CA LYS A 391 -6.06 36.19 -21.11
C LYS A 391 -5.62 35.21 -22.18
N ASN A 392 -5.86 33.92 -21.96
CA ASN A 392 -5.58 32.88 -22.96
C ASN A 392 -6.51 31.67 -22.77
N GLY A 393 -7.81 31.80 -23.05
CA GLY A 393 -8.77 30.69 -22.95
C GLY A 393 -9.29 30.43 -21.54
N GLU A 394 -9.75 29.20 -21.28
CA GLU A 394 -10.31 28.79 -19.98
C GLU A 394 -9.24 28.67 -18.89
N ILE A 395 -9.67 28.74 -17.63
CA ILE A 395 -8.78 28.56 -16.47
C ILE A 395 -8.42 27.08 -16.26
N PRO A 396 -7.27 26.79 -15.64
CA PRO A 396 -6.19 27.72 -15.35
C PRO A 396 -5.39 28.03 -16.63
N VAL A 397 -4.84 29.22 -16.71
CA VAL A 397 -3.83 29.60 -17.70
C VAL A 397 -2.46 29.47 -17.06
N ILE A 398 -1.61 28.61 -17.60
CA ILE A 398 -0.27 28.36 -17.06
C ILE A 398 0.74 29.11 -17.94
N LYS A 399 1.54 29.99 -17.35
CA LYS A 399 2.52 30.81 -18.07
C LYS A 399 3.89 30.74 -17.39
N TYR A 400 4.95 30.68 -18.19
CA TYR A 400 6.31 30.53 -17.68
C TYR A 400 7.36 31.29 -18.50
N ALA A 401 8.47 31.63 -17.85
CA ALA A 401 9.65 32.20 -18.49
C ALA A 401 10.44 31.11 -19.24
N THR A 402 10.60 31.28 -20.55
CA THR A 402 11.26 30.28 -21.40
C THR A 402 12.79 30.31 -21.28
N GLY A 403 13.36 31.47 -20.93
CA GLY A 403 14.79 31.64 -20.68
C GLY A 403 15.28 30.99 -19.37
N HIS A 404 16.55 31.21 -19.05
CA HIS A 404 17.16 30.73 -17.80
C HIS A 404 16.99 31.70 -16.62
N THR A 405 16.29 32.81 -16.83
CA THR A 405 16.08 33.89 -15.84
C THR A 405 14.63 34.36 -15.82
N LYS A 406 14.28 35.24 -14.88
CA LYS A 406 12.97 35.93 -14.88
C LYS A 406 12.74 36.69 -16.18
N GLU A 407 11.49 36.77 -16.59
CA GLU A 407 11.05 37.45 -17.81
C GLU A 407 9.86 38.37 -17.50
N ASN A 408 9.70 39.41 -18.32
CA ASN A 408 8.52 40.25 -18.27
C ASN A 408 7.31 39.48 -18.86
N TRP A 409 6.17 39.50 -18.16
CA TRP A 409 4.99 38.73 -18.56
C TRP A 409 4.29 39.23 -19.82
N THR A 410 4.51 40.49 -20.22
CA THR A 410 3.87 41.15 -21.36
C THR A 410 4.72 41.07 -22.62
N TYR A 411 6.01 41.39 -22.53
CA TYR A 411 6.91 41.50 -23.69
C TYR A 411 8.19 40.65 -23.60
N GLY A 412 8.40 39.95 -22.48
CA GLY A 412 9.54 39.05 -22.31
C GLY A 412 9.39 37.73 -23.06
N LYS A 413 10.41 36.88 -22.96
CA LYS A 413 10.39 35.54 -23.60
C LYS A 413 9.58 34.56 -22.76
N VAL A 414 8.25 34.63 -22.89
CA VAL A 414 7.28 33.82 -22.14
C VAL A 414 6.42 32.96 -23.05
N LYS A 415 5.95 31.82 -22.53
CA LYS A 415 5.01 30.91 -23.21
C LYS A 415 3.92 30.41 -22.27
N PHE A 416 2.83 29.95 -22.87
CA PHE A 416 1.80 29.18 -22.18
C PHE A 416 2.19 27.70 -22.15
N ALA A 417 1.88 27.02 -21.06
CA ALA A 417 2.20 25.61 -20.86
C ALA A 417 0.91 24.77 -20.82
N ASP A 418 1.00 23.51 -21.22
CA ASP A 418 -0.09 22.53 -21.20
C ASP A 418 -0.42 22.10 -19.76
N ALA A 419 0.59 22.00 -18.90
CA ALA A 419 0.44 21.52 -17.53
C ALA A 419 1.60 21.92 -16.60
N ILE A 420 1.33 21.90 -15.29
CA ILE A 420 2.36 21.71 -14.26
C ILE A 420 2.16 20.35 -13.58
N LEU A 421 3.25 19.63 -13.40
CA LEU A 421 3.29 18.35 -12.71
C LEU A 421 4.07 18.51 -11.40
N ILE A 422 3.55 17.93 -10.34
CA ILE A 422 4.17 17.92 -9.02
C ILE A 422 4.46 16.47 -8.67
N PHE A 423 5.74 16.14 -8.61
CA PHE A 423 6.24 14.85 -8.19
C PHE A 423 6.78 14.94 -6.78
N VAL A 424 6.58 13.89 -5.99
CA VAL A 424 7.21 13.74 -4.69
C VAL A 424 8.13 12.53 -4.71
N LYS A 425 9.25 12.66 -4.02
CA LYS A 425 10.09 11.55 -3.63
C LYS A 425 9.88 11.36 -2.15
N VAL A 426 9.26 10.25 -1.75
CA VAL A 426 9.10 9.90 -0.33
C VAL A 426 10.40 9.31 0.21
N PHE A 427 10.63 9.41 1.53
CA PHE A 427 11.49 8.45 2.22
C PHE A 427 10.88 7.07 1.96
N PRO A 428 11.55 6.18 1.23
CA PRO A 428 10.98 4.88 0.96
C PRO A 428 10.85 4.11 2.28
N PRO A 429 9.77 3.34 2.47
CA PRO A 429 9.83 2.21 3.37
C PRO A 429 10.87 1.24 2.78
N ARG A 430 12.04 1.12 3.43
CA ARG A 430 13.11 0.13 3.18
C ARG A 430 13.56 -0.07 1.71
N GLY A 431 14.79 0.37 1.40
CA GLY A 431 15.60 -0.15 0.28
C GLY A 431 16.21 0.93 -0.62
N PHE A 432 17.50 1.23 -0.43
CA PHE A 432 18.31 2.07 -1.33
C PHE A 432 19.65 1.37 -1.65
N PRO A 433 20.10 1.27 -2.91
CA PRO A 433 21.40 0.67 -3.29
C PRO A 433 22.66 1.44 -2.84
N GLU A 434 22.52 2.69 -2.41
CA GLU A 434 23.63 3.57 -1.98
C GLU A 434 23.97 3.46 -0.49
N GLU A 435 23.10 2.81 0.30
CA GLU A 435 23.35 2.52 1.72
C GLU A 435 23.95 1.13 1.94
N TYR A 436 24.03 0.32 0.88
CA TYR A 436 24.52 -1.06 0.93
C TYR A 436 25.92 -1.13 0.33
N PHE A 437 26.79 -1.84 1.01
CA PHE A 437 28.21 -1.89 0.70
C PHE A 437 28.70 -3.33 0.60
N ASP A 438 29.72 -3.52 -0.24
CA ASP A 438 30.51 -4.73 -0.25
C ASP A 438 31.69 -4.55 0.72
N VAL A 439 31.41 -4.72 2.01
CA VAL A 439 32.41 -4.50 3.08
C VAL A 439 33.44 -5.63 3.12
N LEU A 440 33.05 -6.83 2.69
CA LEU A 440 33.87 -8.04 2.80
C LEU A 440 34.57 -8.43 1.49
N GLY A 441 34.41 -7.64 0.42
CA GLY A 441 34.98 -7.93 -0.90
C GLY A 441 34.36 -9.15 -1.57
N SER A 442 33.10 -9.47 -1.27
CA SER A 442 32.38 -10.62 -1.84
C SER A 442 31.85 -10.39 -3.25
N GLY A 443 31.99 -9.19 -3.79
CA GLY A 443 31.39 -8.76 -5.05
C GLY A 443 29.92 -8.35 -4.94
N THR A 444 29.33 -8.37 -3.73
CA THR A 444 27.91 -8.09 -3.49
C THR A 444 27.71 -7.01 -2.44
N ARG A 445 26.80 -6.05 -2.70
CA ARG A 445 26.43 -4.99 -1.76
C ARG A 445 25.33 -5.48 -0.80
N ASP A 446 25.71 -6.34 0.14
CA ASP A 446 24.76 -6.98 1.07
C ASP A 446 24.62 -6.26 2.42
N TRP A 447 25.51 -5.32 2.73
CA TRP A 447 25.67 -4.75 4.06
C TRP A 447 25.20 -3.31 4.12
N ARG A 448 24.08 -3.06 4.78
CA ARG A 448 23.55 -1.70 4.98
C ARG A 448 24.27 -0.98 6.11
N LEU A 449 24.88 0.19 5.87
CA LEU A 449 25.50 0.98 6.94
C LEU A 449 24.44 1.55 7.90
N ALA A 450 24.49 1.12 9.17
CA ALA A 450 23.57 1.59 10.21
C ALA A 450 24.19 2.65 11.12
N PHE A 451 25.50 2.54 11.42
CA PHE A 451 26.20 3.49 12.28
C PHE A 451 27.68 3.59 11.93
N ARG A 452 28.24 4.81 12.06
CA ARG A 452 29.68 5.07 12.08
C ARG A 452 30.02 5.91 13.30
N GLY A 453 30.79 5.33 14.21
CA GLY A 453 31.40 6.01 15.33
C GLY A 453 32.83 6.44 14.98
N THR A 454 33.03 7.71 14.69
CA THR A 454 34.34 8.31 14.39
C THR A 454 35.09 8.72 15.67
N ALA A 455 36.39 8.43 15.75
CA ALA A 455 37.24 8.80 16.88
C ALA A 455 37.53 10.32 16.90
N SER A 456 37.91 10.85 18.07
CA SER A 456 38.41 12.23 18.23
C SER A 456 37.48 13.37 17.78
N VAL A 457 36.17 13.11 17.56
CA VAL A 457 35.18 14.14 17.19
C VAL A 457 34.61 14.92 18.38
N GLY A 458 34.98 14.56 19.62
CA GLY A 458 34.54 15.26 20.84
C GLY A 458 33.04 15.12 21.16
N LYS A 459 32.33 14.17 20.54
CA LYS A 459 30.93 13.85 20.80
C LYS A 459 30.80 12.43 21.33
N SER A 460 29.75 12.17 22.12
CA SER A 460 29.48 10.82 22.63
C SER A 460 29.05 9.92 21.49
N LEU A 461 29.81 8.85 21.27
CA LEU A 461 29.50 7.77 20.35
C LEU A 461 28.28 6.97 20.83
N PHE A 462 28.15 6.73 22.14
CA PHE A 462 27.00 6.00 22.69
C PHE A 462 25.69 6.75 22.54
N LEU A 463 25.64 8.05 22.88
CA LEU A 463 24.43 8.85 22.69
C LEU A 463 24.13 9.03 21.20
N ALA A 464 25.16 9.25 20.36
CA ALA A 464 24.99 9.28 18.91
C ALA A 464 24.41 7.98 18.36
N TYR A 465 24.78 6.82 18.89
CA TYR A 465 24.18 5.53 18.52
C TYR A 465 22.74 5.40 19.02
N LEU A 466 22.53 5.70 20.30
CA LEU A 466 21.26 5.51 21.01
C LEU A 466 20.13 6.35 20.39
N ASP A 467 20.33 7.66 20.24
CA ASP A 467 19.28 8.61 19.86
C ASP A 467 19.73 9.66 18.82
N GLY A 468 20.98 9.59 18.35
CA GLY A 468 21.52 10.54 17.37
C GLY A 468 22.03 11.85 17.96
N ARG A 469 22.08 12.00 19.28
CA ARG A 469 22.58 13.21 19.93
C ARG A 469 24.05 13.45 19.60
N GLY A 470 24.36 14.70 19.28
CA GLY A 470 25.71 15.12 18.85
C GLY A 470 25.99 14.92 17.37
N ILE A 471 25.04 14.39 16.59
CA ILE A 471 25.13 14.31 15.12
C ILE A 471 24.53 15.59 14.50
N PRO A 472 25.21 16.25 13.55
CA PRO A 472 24.69 17.42 12.87
C PRO A 472 23.50 17.06 11.96
N ALA A 473 22.60 18.01 11.75
CA ALA A 473 21.41 17.82 10.90
C ALA A 473 21.75 17.39 9.46
N VAL A 474 22.93 17.78 8.97
CA VAL A 474 23.50 17.36 7.70
C VAL A 474 24.89 16.76 7.95
N VAL A 475 25.00 15.45 7.74
CA VAL A 475 26.27 14.71 7.83
C VAL A 475 26.97 14.73 6.48
N LYS A 476 28.27 15.06 6.48
CA LYS A 476 29.12 15.10 5.27
C LYS A 476 29.12 13.75 4.53
N PRO A 477 29.16 13.72 3.19
CA PRO A 477 29.19 12.47 2.42
C PRO A 477 30.32 11.51 2.83
N ALA A 478 31.50 12.04 3.17
CA ALA A 478 32.66 11.26 3.64
C ALA A 478 32.37 10.43 4.91
N CYS A 479 31.40 10.83 5.73
CA CYS A 479 30.99 10.10 6.92
C CYS A 479 29.98 8.98 6.64
N LYS A 480 29.51 8.84 5.40
CA LYS A 480 28.49 7.87 4.96
C LYS A 480 29.03 6.82 3.98
N ASN A 481 30.26 6.98 3.50
CA ASN A 481 30.88 6.08 2.53
C ASN A 481 32.01 5.24 3.17
N LEU A 482 32.62 4.35 2.38
CA LEU A 482 33.77 3.53 2.78
C LEU A 482 35.11 4.05 2.23
N ASP A 483 35.15 5.27 1.69
CA ASP A 483 36.41 5.90 1.29
C ASP A 483 36.97 6.66 2.50
N PHE A 484 37.64 5.90 3.37
CA PHE A 484 38.12 6.39 4.66
C PHE A 484 39.34 7.34 4.53
N LYS A 485 39.85 7.58 3.31
CA LYS A 485 40.88 8.59 3.05
C LYS A 485 40.34 10.02 3.20
N TRP A 486 39.02 10.20 3.09
CA TRP A 486 38.40 11.50 3.32
C TRP A 486 38.10 11.70 4.81
N PRO A 487 38.54 12.82 5.41
CA PRO A 487 38.32 13.08 6.82
C PRO A 487 36.82 13.18 7.12
N CYS A 488 36.39 12.48 8.17
CA CYS A 488 35.06 12.57 8.71
C CYS A 488 35.13 13.24 10.10
N ASP A 489 34.33 14.28 10.30
CA ASP A 489 34.35 15.13 11.51
C ASP A 489 33.14 14.92 12.42
N SER A 490 32.36 13.86 12.18
CA SER A 490 31.14 13.55 12.91
C SER A 490 30.88 12.06 12.99
N HIS A 491 30.03 11.63 13.92
CA HIS A 491 29.37 10.33 13.82
C HIS A 491 28.34 10.33 12.68
N TYR A 492 27.92 9.14 12.25
CA TYR A 492 26.76 8.94 11.38
C TYR A 492 25.83 7.89 12.00
N ARG A 493 24.52 8.14 11.92
CA ARG A 493 23.47 7.24 12.38
C ARG A 493 22.39 7.14 11.30
N ASN A 494 22.09 5.92 10.90
CA ASN A 494 20.91 5.62 10.09
C ASN A 494 19.73 5.36 11.03
N SER A 495 19.00 6.43 11.38
CA SER A 495 17.87 6.33 12.32
C SER A 495 16.82 5.33 11.84
N HIS A 496 16.53 5.27 10.54
CA HIS A 496 15.61 4.26 10.01
C HIS A 496 16.09 2.83 10.30
N ALA A 497 17.37 2.53 10.08
CA ALA A 497 17.89 1.18 10.29
C ALA A 497 17.92 0.77 11.77
N LEU A 498 18.24 1.71 12.66
CA LEU A 498 18.39 1.45 14.10
C LEU A 498 17.05 1.53 14.86
N ASP A 499 16.20 2.50 14.55
CA ASP A 499 14.91 2.71 15.24
C ASP A 499 13.86 1.66 14.80
N ASN A 500 13.95 1.18 13.55
CA ASN A 500 13.10 0.11 13.02
C ASN A 500 13.83 -1.24 12.95
N TRP A 501 14.41 -1.66 14.07
CA TRP A 501 15.20 -2.89 14.18
C TRP A 501 14.35 -4.15 14.03
N SER A 502 14.19 -4.64 12.79
CA SER A 502 13.54 -5.93 12.53
C SER A 502 14.09 -6.60 11.27
N ASN A 503 13.91 -7.92 11.17
CA ASN A 503 14.32 -8.77 10.04
C ASN A 503 15.83 -8.71 9.70
N ILE A 504 16.69 -8.54 10.69
CA ILE A 504 18.14 -8.52 10.49
C ILE A 504 18.67 -9.95 10.58
N GLN A 505 19.40 -10.39 9.56
CA GLN A 505 20.03 -11.71 9.52
C GLN A 505 21.35 -11.68 10.30
N GLU A 506 22.21 -10.72 9.98
CA GLU A 506 23.53 -10.58 10.59
C GLU A 506 23.84 -9.10 10.85
N VAL A 507 24.68 -8.85 11.84
CA VAL A 507 25.28 -7.55 12.12
C VAL A 507 26.78 -7.69 11.97
N LEU A 508 27.42 -6.79 11.22
CA LEU A 508 28.86 -6.75 11.04
C LEU A 508 29.42 -5.50 11.73
N VAL A 509 30.40 -5.69 12.59
CA VAL A 509 31.22 -4.62 13.15
C VAL A 509 32.53 -4.58 12.39
N ALA A 510 32.90 -3.40 11.87
CA ALA A 510 34.18 -3.17 11.23
C ALA A 510 34.96 -2.09 12.01
N ILE A 511 36.25 -2.35 12.26
CA ILE A 511 37.19 -1.40 12.86
C ILE A 511 38.09 -0.87 11.75
N VAL A 512 38.19 0.46 11.65
CA VAL A 512 39.00 1.16 10.64
C VAL A 512 40.16 1.83 11.32
N ASP A 513 41.36 1.63 10.81
CA ASP A 513 42.62 2.20 11.30
C ASP A 513 43.51 2.48 10.10
N ASP A 514 44.07 3.68 10.04
CA ASP A 514 44.82 4.22 8.89
C ASP A 514 44.03 4.13 7.57
N GLY A 515 42.73 4.46 7.66
CA GLY A 515 41.84 4.48 6.49
C GLY A 515 41.53 3.12 5.86
N VAL A 516 41.82 2.01 6.54
CA VAL A 516 41.50 0.64 6.07
C VAL A 516 40.79 -0.18 7.13
N VAL A 517 39.94 -1.13 6.71
CA VAL A 517 39.27 -2.07 7.63
C VAL A 517 40.30 -3.08 8.14
N VAL A 518 40.65 -3.02 9.43
CA VAL A 518 41.69 -3.87 10.06
C VAL A 518 41.13 -5.06 10.83
N LYS A 519 39.88 -4.99 11.29
CA LYS A 519 39.20 -6.07 12.03
C LYS A 519 37.72 -6.08 11.70
N THR A 520 37.14 -7.27 11.60
CA THR A 520 35.70 -7.48 11.41
C THR A 520 35.16 -8.53 12.38
N ILE A 521 34.02 -8.26 13.00
CA ILE A 521 33.32 -9.20 13.89
C ILE A 521 31.90 -9.38 13.34
N ARG A 522 31.44 -10.61 13.15
CA ARG A 522 30.07 -10.90 12.70
C ARG A 522 29.24 -11.43 13.85
N PHE A 523 28.00 -10.93 13.92
CA PHE A 523 27.00 -11.32 14.90
C PHE A 523 25.71 -11.75 14.20
N SER A 524 24.93 -12.62 14.84
CA SER A 524 23.56 -12.91 14.47
C SER A 524 22.69 -11.71 14.82
N GLY A 525 21.99 -11.15 13.83
CA GLY A 525 20.96 -10.13 14.06
C GLY A 525 19.58 -10.73 14.39
N ARG A 526 19.46 -12.06 14.32
CA ARG A 526 18.19 -12.75 14.60
C ARG A 526 17.88 -12.70 16.09
N ARG A 527 16.62 -12.35 16.42
CA ARG A 527 16.13 -12.26 17.81
C ARG A 527 16.93 -11.29 18.68
N SER A 528 17.57 -10.29 18.06
CA SER A 528 18.25 -9.21 18.77
C SER A 528 17.41 -7.93 18.74
N THR A 529 17.76 -7.00 19.63
CA THR A 529 17.36 -5.60 19.59
C THR A 529 18.55 -4.75 19.17
N PHE A 530 18.31 -3.51 18.77
CA PHE A 530 19.37 -2.59 18.40
C PHE A 530 20.40 -2.31 19.52
N LEU A 531 20.10 -2.67 20.78
CA LEU A 531 21.01 -2.52 21.92
C LEU A 531 21.66 -3.82 22.41
N ASN A 532 21.09 -4.99 22.12
CA ASN A 532 21.57 -6.26 22.70
C ASN A 532 22.36 -7.17 21.73
N TRP A 533 22.34 -6.88 20.42
CA TRP A 533 23.00 -7.72 19.41
C TRP A 533 24.52 -7.85 19.60
N PHE A 534 25.15 -6.86 20.24
CA PHE A 534 26.59 -6.84 20.53
C PHE A 534 26.85 -7.57 21.86
N GLY A 535 26.86 -8.90 21.80
CA GLY A 535 27.09 -9.75 22.97
C GLY A 535 27.64 -11.12 22.58
N ALA A 536 28.26 -11.82 23.54
CA ALA A 536 28.96 -13.08 23.30
C ALA A 536 28.07 -14.15 22.62
N HIS A 537 26.79 -14.22 23.00
CA HIS A 537 25.82 -15.20 22.49
C HIS A 537 25.47 -15.00 21.01
N PHE A 538 25.69 -13.79 20.48
CA PHE A 538 25.37 -13.47 19.09
C PHE A 538 26.56 -13.63 18.15
N ILE A 539 27.78 -13.85 18.64
CA ILE A 539 28.96 -13.94 17.77
C ILE A 539 28.78 -15.09 16.77
N LEU A 540 28.97 -14.80 15.48
CA LEU A 540 29.11 -15.76 14.39
C LEU A 540 30.57 -15.95 14.00
N GLU A 541 31.35 -14.86 13.99
CA GLU A 541 32.76 -14.83 13.60
C GLU A 541 33.49 -13.72 14.36
N SER A 542 34.76 -13.94 14.70
CA SER A 542 35.60 -13.00 15.44
C SER A 542 37.03 -13.00 14.91
N PRO A 543 37.72 -11.84 14.85
CA PRO A 543 39.11 -11.75 14.44
C PRO A 543 40.08 -12.14 15.57
N TRP A 544 39.56 -12.36 16.79
CA TRP A 544 40.34 -12.85 17.92
C TRP A 544 39.98 -14.30 18.25
N ALA A 545 40.98 -15.17 18.22
CA ALA A 545 40.87 -16.63 18.36
C ALA A 545 40.50 -17.08 19.78
N ASP A 546 40.75 -16.25 20.80
CA ASP A 546 40.46 -16.54 22.20
C ASP A 546 39.13 -15.96 22.68
N LEU A 547 38.45 -15.10 21.90
CA LEU A 547 37.25 -14.39 22.35
C LEU A 547 36.13 -15.33 22.78
N ARG A 548 35.91 -16.45 22.08
CA ARG A 548 34.90 -17.45 22.48
C ARG A 548 35.37 -18.42 23.56
N LYS A 549 36.67 -18.48 23.81
CA LYS A 549 37.29 -19.47 24.73
C LYS A 549 37.40 -18.95 26.15
N VAL A 550 37.44 -17.62 26.31
CA VAL A 550 37.68 -16.96 27.58
C VAL A 550 36.45 -16.17 27.99
N LYS A 551 36.16 -16.11 29.28
CA LYS A 551 35.01 -15.38 29.83
C LYS A 551 35.21 -13.86 29.72
N GLN A 552 34.18 -13.13 29.33
CA GLN A 552 34.15 -11.67 29.38
C GLN A 552 33.52 -11.19 30.69
N ASN A 553 34.10 -10.16 31.31
CA ASN A 553 33.41 -9.41 32.37
C ASN A 553 32.52 -8.30 31.80
N PHE A 554 32.83 -7.79 30.59
CA PHE A 554 31.97 -6.90 29.82
C PHE A 554 31.92 -7.32 28.36
N PHE A 555 30.70 -7.37 27.80
CA PHE A 555 30.45 -7.54 26.38
C PHE A 555 29.11 -6.89 26.01
N SER A 556 29.08 -5.57 25.85
CA SER A 556 27.86 -4.85 25.48
C SER A 556 28.14 -3.46 24.88
N ILE A 557 27.14 -2.90 24.18
CA ILE A 557 27.17 -1.53 23.65
C ILE A 557 27.30 -0.50 24.78
N ARG A 558 26.49 -0.66 25.83
CA ARG A 558 26.53 0.21 27.02
C ARG A 558 27.86 0.08 27.77
N GLY A 559 28.43 -1.13 27.78
CA GLY A 559 29.70 -1.45 28.42
C GLY A 559 29.70 -1.15 29.91
N ASP A 560 30.75 -0.50 30.38
CA ASP A 560 30.88 -0.04 31.76
C ASP A 560 30.38 1.40 31.86
N ASP A 561 29.18 1.56 32.42
CA ASP A 561 28.53 2.87 32.49
C ASP A 561 29.23 3.83 33.43
N ILE A 562 29.80 3.32 34.52
CA ILE A 562 30.51 4.11 35.53
C ILE A 562 31.79 4.70 34.95
N ASN A 563 32.54 3.90 34.21
CA ASN A 563 33.81 4.30 33.63
C ASN A 563 33.67 4.88 32.20
N HIS A 564 32.45 5.00 31.67
CA HIS A 564 32.18 5.50 30.31
C HIS A 564 32.94 4.75 29.19
N ARG A 565 33.06 3.43 29.36
CA ARG A 565 33.65 2.52 28.37
C ARG A 565 32.50 1.86 27.60
N ARG A 566 32.35 2.21 26.33
CA ARG A 566 31.27 1.80 25.42
C ARG A 566 31.76 0.77 24.42
N PHE A 567 30.85 0.09 23.75
CA PHE A 567 31.16 -0.98 22.78
C PHE A 567 32.28 -1.87 23.30
N PHE A 568 32.10 -2.37 24.52
CA PHE A 568 33.18 -2.80 25.37
C PHE A 568 33.23 -4.33 25.43
N ILE A 569 34.35 -4.90 24.98
CA ILE A 569 34.65 -6.33 25.02
C ILE A 569 35.89 -6.50 25.90
N ASN A 570 35.70 -6.94 27.14
CA ASN A 570 36.74 -6.99 28.15
C ASN A 570 36.77 -8.33 28.88
N ASN A 571 37.96 -8.78 29.25
CA ASN A 571 38.16 -10.03 29.97
C ASN A 571 38.18 -9.81 31.48
N GLN A 572 39.05 -8.90 31.95
CA GLN A 572 39.32 -8.74 33.36
C GLN A 572 39.58 -7.27 33.72
N TYR A 573 39.10 -6.89 34.91
CA TYR A 573 39.50 -5.67 35.60
C TYR A 573 40.36 -6.04 36.80
N ALA A 574 41.66 -5.73 36.69
CA ALA A 574 42.63 -6.03 37.74
C ALA A 574 43.47 -4.78 38.08
N GLY A 575 42.94 -3.60 37.76
CA GLY A 575 43.63 -2.30 37.84
C GLY A 575 44.19 -1.90 36.48
N CYS A 576 44.38 -0.60 36.25
CA CYS A 576 44.72 -0.05 34.92
C CYS A 576 45.89 -0.78 34.22
N GLU A 577 46.95 -1.10 34.97
CA GLU A 577 48.14 -1.83 34.48
C GLU A 577 47.86 -3.29 34.07
N LYS A 578 46.75 -3.86 34.51
CA LYS A 578 46.35 -5.25 34.32
C LYS A 578 45.02 -5.39 33.58
N ASP A 579 44.42 -4.30 33.12
CA ASP A 579 43.19 -4.34 32.34
C ASP A 579 43.50 -4.97 30.97
N ILE A 580 42.77 -6.05 30.65
CA ILE A 580 42.99 -6.87 29.47
C ILE A 580 41.66 -7.05 28.73
N GLY A 581 41.65 -6.78 27.43
CA GLY A 581 40.45 -6.87 26.61
C GLY A 581 40.72 -6.93 25.11
N TRP A 582 39.66 -6.77 24.33
CA TRP A 582 39.70 -6.87 22.87
C TRP A 582 39.29 -5.58 22.16
N LEU A 583 38.29 -4.86 22.68
CA LEU A 583 37.78 -3.62 22.10
C LEU A 583 37.18 -2.72 23.18
N VAL A 584 37.48 -1.42 23.12
CA VAL A 584 36.88 -0.41 24.00
C VAL A 584 36.72 0.93 23.29
N VAL A 585 35.56 1.56 23.44
CA VAL A 585 35.34 2.97 23.12
C VAL A 585 35.36 3.77 24.41
N VAL A 586 36.38 4.62 24.57
CA VAL A 586 36.57 5.47 25.76
C VAL A 586 35.95 6.84 25.49
N GLU A 587 34.91 7.18 26.24
CA GLU A 587 34.30 8.52 26.18
C GLU A 587 34.79 9.44 27.31
N ARG A 588 35.40 8.89 28.35
CA ARG A 588 35.99 9.63 29.47
C ARG A 588 37.19 8.88 30.04
N SER A 589 38.32 9.57 30.22
CA SER A 589 39.55 8.97 30.71
C SER A 589 39.58 8.87 32.24
N ARG A 590 39.97 7.70 32.76
CA ARG A 590 40.27 7.42 34.17
C ARG A 590 41.65 6.78 34.34
N CYS A 591 41.98 5.80 33.51
CA CYS A 591 43.29 5.14 33.48
C CYS A 591 44.33 5.91 32.66
N PRO A 592 45.64 5.74 32.94
CA PRO A 592 46.70 6.34 32.12
C PRO A 592 46.61 5.97 30.64
N TRP A 593 46.30 4.71 30.32
CA TRP A 593 46.16 4.22 28.95
C TRP A 593 44.97 4.81 28.17
N GLU A 594 44.11 5.60 28.83
CA GLU A 594 42.94 6.27 28.23
C GLU A 594 43.21 7.75 27.88
N LYS A 595 44.47 8.21 27.99
CA LYS A 595 44.85 9.63 27.83
C LYS A 595 45.74 9.89 26.62
N ASP A 596 45.95 8.88 25.77
CA ASP A 596 46.87 8.93 24.62
C ASP A 596 46.24 9.51 23.34
N ALA A 597 44.93 9.82 23.36
CA ALA A 597 44.22 10.40 22.21
C ALA A 597 43.00 11.22 22.65
N HIS A 598 42.42 11.98 21.71
CA HIS A 598 41.19 12.75 21.93
C HIS A 598 39.95 11.85 21.88
N THR A 599 38.97 12.11 22.76
CA THR A 599 37.75 11.31 22.85
C THR A 599 36.75 11.59 21.70
N PRO A 600 35.91 10.60 21.34
CA PRO A 600 35.96 9.21 21.81
C PRO A 600 37.19 8.49 21.25
N ILE A 601 37.87 7.70 22.09
CA ILE A 601 39.04 6.89 21.69
C ILE A 601 38.54 5.48 21.40
N ILE A 602 38.89 4.91 20.25
CA ILE A 602 38.52 3.54 19.88
C ILE A 602 39.78 2.68 19.95
N LYS A 603 39.90 1.83 20.96
CA LYS A 603 41.06 0.95 21.16
C LYS A 603 40.70 -0.49 20.85
N TYR A 604 41.61 -1.20 20.19
CA TYR A 604 41.44 -2.61 19.89
C TYR A 604 42.75 -3.40 20.04
N ALA A 605 42.64 -4.68 20.36
CA ALA A 605 43.76 -5.61 20.39
C ALA A 605 44.23 -5.89 18.95
N ALA A 606 45.46 -5.50 18.62
CA ALA A 606 45.98 -5.61 17.26
C ALA A 606 46.27 -7.08 16.87
N GLY A 607 46.72 -7.89 17.83
CA GLY A 607 46.97 -9.32 17.69
C GLY A 607 45.71 -10.17 17.47
N GLN A 608 45.89 -11.50 17.56
CA GLN A 608 44.79 -12.49 17.45
C GLN A 608 44.14 -12.83 18.79
N THR A 609 44.60 -12.24 19.90
CA THR A 609 44.07 -12.51 21.24
C THR A 609 43.82 -11.22 22.01
N ARG A 610 43.21 -11.30 23.20
CA ARG A 610 43.12 -10.15 24.11
C ARG A 610 44.49 -9.59 24.45
N GLU A 611 44.55 -8.30 24.67
CA GLU A 611 45.77 -7.55 24.95
C GLU A 611 45.65 -6.76 26.24
N ASN A 612 46.79 -6.54 26.89
CA ASN A 612 46.87 -5.61 28.02
C ASN A 612 46.88 -4.17 27.49
N TRP A 613 45.97 -3.33 27.98
CA TRP A 613 45.81 -1.96 27.46
C TRP A 613 46.95 -1.01 27.80
N THR A 614 47.90 -1.41 28.66
CA THR A 614 49.05 -0.58 29.03
C THR A 614 50.33 -1.01 28.33
N LYS A 615 50.59 -2.32 28.24
CA LYS A 615 51.87 -2.87 27.72
C LYS A 615 51.72 -3.87 26.58
N GLY A 616 50.48 -4.24 26.23
CA GLY A 616 50.20 -5.20 25.16
C GLY A 616 50.25 -4.55 23.78
N GLN A 617 50.00 -5.36 22.75
CA GLN A 617 49.95 -4.89 21.37
C GLN A 617 48.53 -4.39 21.02
N PHE A 618 48.21 -3.18 21.43
CA PHE A 618 46.95 -2.50 21.07
C PHE A 618 47.18 -1.34 20.09
N ARG A 619 46.12 -0.91 19.41
CA ARG A 619 46.11 0.28 18.53
C ARG A 619 44.87 1.11 18.76
N ASN A 620 44.96 2.40 18.38
CA ASN A 620 43.83 3.32 18.32
C ASN A 620 43.30 3.35 16.88
N ALA A 621 42.00 3.15 16.70
CA ALA A 621 41.31 3.14 15.41
C ALA A 621 40.66 4.51 15.11
N ASP A 622 40.51 4.80 13.82
CA ASP A 622 39.84 5.99 13.29
C ASP A 622 38.32 5.92 13.45
N ALA A 623 37.75 4.72 13.29
CA ALA A 623 36.31 4.51 13.37
C ALA A 623 35.90 3.07 13.72
N ILE A 624 34.70 2.95 14.28
CA ILE A 624 33.93 1.70 14.38
C ILE A 624 32.66 1.85 13.55
N LEU A 625 32.37 0.87 12.69
CA LEU A 625 31.18 0.84 11.85
C LEU A 625 30.28 -0.34 12.20
N VAL A 626 28.98 -0.14 12.08
CA VAL A 626 27.95 -1.17 12.26
C VAL A 626 27.17 -1.29 10.96
N PHE A 627 27.16 -2.49 10.38
CA PHE A 627 26.38 -2.82 9.20
C PHE A 627 25.33 -3.88 9.51
N LEU A 628 24.18 -3.79 8.84
CA LEU A 628 23.10 -4.74 8.94
C LEU A 628 22.98 -5.51 7.62
N LYS A 629 23.03 -6.83 7.69
CA LYS A 629 22.66 -7.72 6.60
C LYS A 629 21.25 -8.20 6.85
N TYR A 630 20.39 -7.93 5.89
CA TYR A 630 19.05 -8.49 5.83
C TYR A 630 19.14 -9.83 5.11
N PRO A 631 18.17 -10.74 5.31
CA PRO A 631 18.03 -11.90 4.44
C PRO A 631 18.16 -11.43 2.99
N PRO A 632 18.99 -12.09 2.15
CA PRO A 632 19.04 -11.76 0.74
C PRO A 632 17.60 -11.75 0.25
N GLY A 633 17.16 -10.62 -0.28
CA GLY A 633 15.86 -10.56 -0.92
C GLY A 633 15.86 -11.65 -1.98
N PRO A 634 15.03 -12.69 -1.86
CA PRO A 634 14.65 -13.43 -3.05
C PRO A 634 13.88 -12.41 -3.90
N GLY A 635 13.89 -12.53 -5.22
CA GLY A 635 12.66 -12.14 -5.92
C GLY A 635 11.50 -12.77 -5.14
N LEU A 636 10.62 -11.94 -4.55
CA LEU A 636 9.46 -12.32 -3.74
C LEU A 636 9.46 -13.78 -3.25
N PRO A 637 9.70 -14.10 -1.96
CA PRO A 637 8.89 -15.16 -1.40
C PRO A 637 7.49 -14.55 -1.28
N GLU A 638 6.53 -15.15 -1.97
CA GLU A 638 5.10 -14.92 -1.76
C GLU A 638 4.77 -15.25 -0.31
N GLU A 639 5.02 -14.32 0.61
CA GLU A 639 4.66 -14.46 2.02
C GLU A 639 3.14 -14.39 2.21
N TYR A 640 2.47 -13.89 1.17
CA TYR A 640 1.04 -13.87 1.04
C TYR A 640 0.61 -14.86 -0.02
N PHE A 641 -0.36 -15.69 0.35
CA PHE A 641 -0.88 -16.78 -0.43
C PHE A 641 -2.29 -16.45 -0.90
N ASP A 642 -2.64 -16.97 -2.06
CA ASP A 642 -4.02 -17.02 -2.54
C ASP A 642 -4.67 -18.31 -2.04
N VAL A 643 -4.97 -18.33 -0.74
CA VAL A 643 -5.48 -19.54 -0.05
C VAL A 643 -6.89 -19.91 -0.52
N LEU A 644 -7.65 -18.94 -1.01
CA LEU A 644 -9.04 -19.10 -1.42
C LEU A 644 -9.21 -19.20 -2.94
N GLU A 645 -8.10 -19.28 -3.69
CA GLU A 645 -8.06 -19.35 -5.15
C GLU A 645 -8.88 -18.22 -5.82
N CYS A 646 -8.86 -17.03 -5.23
CA CYS A 646 -9.61 -15.87 -5.70
C CYS A 646 -8.75 -14.88 -6.50
N GLY A 647 -7.49 -15.24 -6.79
CA GLY A 647 -6.51 -14.44 -7.51
C GLY A 647 -5.77 -13.41 -6.63
N LEU A 648 -5.98 -13.43 -5.31
CA LEU A 648 -5.43 -12.44 -4.38
C LEU A 648 -4.49 -13.06 -3.35
N LYS A 649 -3.22 -12.67 -3.41
CA LYS A 649 -2.20 -12.99 -2.41
C LYS A 649 -2.33 -12.04 -1.22
N GLU A 650 -3.24 -12.33 -0.32
CA GLU A 650 -3.54 -11.49 0.86
C GLU A 650 -3.51 -12.24 2.20
N TRP A 651 -3.27 -13.56 2.18
CA TRP A 651 -3.23 -14.41 3.37
C TRP A 651 -1.81 -14.78 3.73
N ARG A 652 -1.34 -14.36 4.89
CA ARG A 652 -0.01 -14.68 5.38
C ARG A 652 -0.02 -15.98 6.18
N LEU A 653 0.80 -16.96 5.83
CA LEU A 653 0.91 -18.21 6.60
C LEU A 653 1.54 -17.91 7.96
N ALA A 654 0.74 -18.02 9.02
CA ALA A 654 1.15 -17.77 10.40
C ALA A 654 1.65 -19.06 11.08
N PHE A 655 1.02 -20.20 10.78
CA PHE A 655 1.38 -21.49 11.38
C PHE A 655 1.00 -22.69 10.50
N ARG A 656 1.79 -23.76 10.58
CA ARG A 656 1.47 -25.10 10.07
C ARG A 656 1.75 -26.14 11.17
N GLY A 657 0.70 -26.78 11.66
CA GLY A 657 0.77 -27.99 12.47
C GLY A 657 0.82 -29.20 11.55
N THR A 658 1.87 -30.04 11.63
CA THR A 658 2.06 -31.19 10.74
C THR A 658 1.85 -32.46 11.56
N ALA A 659 1.08 -33.42 11.04
CA ALA A 659 0.79 -34.66 11.76
C ALA A 659 2.04 -35.54 11.92
N GLY A 660 2.11 -36.27 13.03
CA GLY A 660 3.10 -37.34 13.25
C GLY A 660 4.56 -36.91 13.41
N VAL A 661 4.86 -35.61 13.60
CA VAL A 661 6.23 -35.08 13.74
C VAL A 661 6.87 -35.30 15.11
N GLY A 662 6.10 -35.77 16.10
CA GLY A 662 6.58 -36.13 17.44
C GLY A 662 6.68 -34.95 18.42
N THR A 663 6.08 -33.81 18.11
CA THR A 663 6.12 -32.59 18.94
C THR A 663 4.74 -31.97 19.07
N SER A 664 4.49 -31.21 20.15
CA SER A 664 3.21 -30.54 20.38
C SER A 664 2.97 -29.40 19.39
N VAL A 665 1.80 -29.39 18.75
CA VAL A 665 1.24 -28.32 17.93
C VAL A 665 0.97 -27.08 18.76
N TYR A 666 0.41 -27.22 19.97
CA TYR A 666 0.09 -26.09 20.83
C TYR A 666 1.35 -25.38 21.33
N ASP A 667 2.34 -26.13 21.84
CA ASP A 667 3.61 -25.55 22.29
C ASP A 667 4.39 -24.94 21.12
N ALA A 668 4.32 -25.56 19.94
CA ALA A 668 4.90 -25.00 18.71
C ALA A 668 4.19 -23.71 18.28
N TYR A 669 2.86 -23.61 18.42
CA TYR A 669 2.11 -22.42 18.05
C TYR A 669 2.31 -21.28 19.07
N VAL A 670 2.11 -21.58 20.36
CA VAL A 670 2.08 -20.57 21.43
C VAL A 670 3.50 -20.15 21.80
N GLU A 671 4.40 -21.10 21.99
CA GLU A 671 5.72 -20.86 22.58
C GLU A 671 6.87 -20.99 21.57
N GLY A 672 6.59 -21.49 20.36
CA GLY A 672 7.62 -21.80 19.36
C GLY A 672 8.57 -22.93 19.79
N LYS A 673 8.19 -23.72 20.79
CA LYS A 673 8.98 -24.86 21.26
C LYS A 673 9.07 -25.93 20.19
N ASN A 674 10.24 -26.56 20.10
CA ASN A 674 10.51 -27.67 19.18
C ASN A 674 10.32 -27.33 17.69
N VAL A 675 10.22 -26.05 17.34
CA VAL A 675 10.28 -25.55 15.95
C VAL A 675 11.75 -25.24 15.60
N PRO A 676 12.36 -25.91 14.60
CA PRO A 676 13.74 -25.66 14.21
C PRO A 676 13.98 -24.22 13.76
N ALA A 677 15.16 -23.67 14.08
CA ALA A 677 15.56 -22.32 13.65
C ALA A 677 15.58 -22.15 12.11
N LEU A 678 15.73 -23.25 11.37
CA LEU A 678 15.58 -23.34 9.93
C LEU A 678 14.61 -24.46 9.58
N VAL A 679 13.36 -24.11 9.32
CA VAL A 679 12.33 -25.05 8.84
C VAL A 679 12.46 -25.25 7.34
N GLN A 680 12.27 -26.49 6.87
CA GLN A 680 12.26 -26.90 5.46
C GLN A 680 11.36 -25.96 4.63
N PRO A 681 11.77 -25.53 3.42
CA PRO A 681 10.96 -24.66 2.57
C PRO A 681 9.55 -25.20 2.31
N ALA A 682 9.39 -26.51 2.12
CA ALA A 682 8.11 -27.19 1.92
C ALA A 682 7.06 -26.88 3.01
N CYS A 683 7.51 -26.72 4.26
CA CYS A 683 6.63 -26.40 5.39
C CYS A 683 6.06 -24.97 5.36
N LYS A 684 6.59 -24.11 4.48
CA LYS A 684 6.25 -22.68 4.37
C LYS A 684 5.47 -22.34 3.10
N THR A 685 5.06 -23.34 2.32
CA THR A 685 4.37 -23.13 1.04
C THR A 685 2.99 -23.78 1.04
N MET A 686 2.17 -23.43 0.05
CA MET A 686 0.88 -24.07 -0.25
C MET A 686 1.01 -25.37 -1.05
N ASN A 687 2.23 -25.82 -1.40
CA ASN A 687 2.43 -27.09 -2.07
C ASN A 687 2.46 -28.23 -1.05
N TRP A 688 1.26 -28.69 -0.69
CA TRP A 688 1.05 -29.69 0.35
C TRP A 688 1.57 -31.08 -0.01
N ASN A 689 1.83 -31.35 -1.30
CA ASN A 689 2.41 -32.60 -1.77
C ASN A 689 3.89 -32.74 -1.39
N GLN A 690 4.56 -31.65 -0.99
CA GLN A 690 5.93 -31.74 -0.51
C GLN A 690 5.99 -32.16 0.97
N PRO A 691 6.86 -33.13 1.32
CA PRO A 691 6.93 -33.63 2.67
C PRO A 691 7.49 -32.55 3.61
N CYS A 692 6.80 -32.34 4.72
CA CYS A 692 7.20 -31.44 5.79
C CYS A 692 7.38 -32.25 7.07
N HIS A 693 8.57 -32.20 7.67
CA HIS A 693 8.93 -33.05 8.81
C HIS A 693 8.97 -32.28 10.15
N SER A 694 8.35 -31.11 10.19
CA SER A 694 8.31 -30.27 11.38
C SER A 694 7.07 -29.37 11.38
N HIS A 695 6.79 -28.72 12.51
CA HIS A 695 5.89 -27.58 12.52
C HIS A 695 6.53 -26.37 11.84
N TYR A 696 5.71 -25.45 11.35
CA TYR A 696 6.16 -24.13 10.97
C TYR A 696 5.43 -23.09 11.81
N ARG A 697 6.20 -22.15 12.38
CA ARG A 697 5.68 -21.01 13.11
C ARG A 697 6.29 -19.73 12.56
N ASN A 698 5.45 -18.84 12.05
CA ASN A 698 5.87 -17.51 11.65
C ASN A 698 5.84 -16.59 12.88
N SER A 699 6.99 -16.43 13.52
CA SER A 699 7.10 -15.64 14.76
C SER A 699 6.83 -14.15 14.50
N ASP A 700 7.11 -13.63 13.31
CA ASP A 700 6.76 -12.25 12.97
C ASP A 700 5.23 -12.05 12.88
N ALA A 701 4.52 -13.02 12.29
CA ALA A 701 3.07 -13.00 12.21
C ALA A 701 2.37 -13.18 13.58
N LEU A 702 2.85 -14.12 14.41
CA LEU A 702 2.21 -14.48 15.68
C LEU A 702 2.62 -13.59 16.85
N ASP A 703 3.90 -13.21 16.96
CA ASP A 703 4.39 -12.42 18.10
C ASP A 703 4.12 -10.92 17.91
N ASN A 704 3.97 -10.46 16.65
CA ASN A 704 3.52 -9.10 16.32
C ASN A 704 2.06 -9.10 15.86
N TRP A 705 1.17 -9.70 16.67
CA TRP A 705 -0.26 -9.79 16.37
C TRP A 705 -0.96 -8.43 16.58
N PHE A 706 -0.90 -7.58 15.56
CA PHE A 706 -1.63 -6.31 15.51
C PHE A 706 -2.29 -6.12 14.15
N ASN A 707 -3.39 -5.37 14.11
CA ASN A 707 -4.10 -5.01 12.87
C ASN A 707 -4.57 -6.24 12.05
N VAL A 708 -4.95 -7.34 12.70
CA VAL A 708 -5.48 -8.54 12.04
C VAL A 708 -6.97 -8.32 11.74
N HIS A 709 -7.34 -8.43 10.46
CA HIS A 709 -8.72 -8.28 9.96
C HIS A 709 -9.45 -9.62 10.00
N GLU A 710 -8.80 -10.70 9.55
CA GLU A 710 -9.37 -12.04 9.54
C GLU A 710 -8.31 -13.11 9.80
N VAL A 711 -8.74 -14.24 10.36
CA VAL A 711 -7.92 -15.44 10.51
C VAL A 711 -8.61 -16.60 9.78
N LEU A 712 -7.84 -17.35 8.99
CA LEU A 712 -8.31 -18.55 8.31
C LEU A 712 -7.61 -19.76 8.91
N LEU A 713 -8.40 -20.67 9.50
CA LEU A 713 -7.98 -22.03 9.83
C LEU A 713 -8.25 -22.93 8.63
N GLY A 714 -7.27 -23.72 8.21
CA GLY A 714 -7.40 -24.71 7.15
C GLY A 714 -6.98 -26.10 7.59
N VAL A 715 -7.61 -27.12 7.02
CA VAL A 715 -7.24 -28.54 7.17
C VAL A 715 -6.73 -29.05 5.83
N VAL A 716 -5.57 -29.72 5.85
CA VAL A 716 -4.91 -30.28 4.68
C VAL A 716 -4.95 -31.80 4.76
N ASP A 717 -5.44 -32.45 3.72
CA ASP A 717 -5.51 -33.92 3.60
C ASP A 717 -5.37 -34.28 2.11
N GLY A 718 -4.49 -35.23 1.79
CA GLY A 718 -4.25 -35.67 0.43
C GLY A 718 -3.66 -34.57 -0.46
N GLY A 719 -2.84 -33.69 0.12
CA GLY A 719 -2.17 -32.63 -0.62
C GLY A 719 -3.07 -31.46 -1.02
N SER A 720 -4.26 -31.33 -0.45
CA SER A 720 -5.23 -30.27 -0.76
C SER A 720 -5.83 -29.67 0.51
N LEU A 721 -6.27 -28.41 0.43
CA LEU A 721 -7.00 -27.75 1.50
C LEU A 721 -8.46 -28.22 1.49
N VAL A 722 -8.81 -29.15 2.38
CA VAL A 722 -10.11 -29.86 2.35
C VAL A 722 -11.19 -29.22 3.22
N LYS A 723 -10.81 -28.46 4.24
CA LYS A 723 -11.72 -27.72 5.11
C LYS A 723 -11.14 -26.36 5.46
N ILE A 724 -12.01 -25.38 5.61
CA ILE A 724 -11.65 -24.02 6.04
C ILE A 724 -12.67 -23.46 7.03
N VAL A 725 -12.19 -22.62 7.93
CA VAL A 725 -13.00 -21.76 8.80
C VAL A 725 -12.37 -20.38 8.82
N ARG A 726 -13.16 -19.33 8.59
CA ARG A 726 -12.79 -17.92 8.67
C ARG A 726 -13.36 -17.32 9.95
N PHE A 727 -12.51 -16.57 10.64
CA PHE A 727 -12.80 -15.89 11.89
C PHE A 727 -12.54 -14.39 11.74
N ASP A 728 -13.30 -13.60 12.47
CA ASP A 728 -13.06 -12.17 12.68
C ASP A 728 -11.79 -11.99 13.52
N GLY A 729 -10.79 -11.34 12.93
CA GLY A 729 -9.50 -11.07 13.56
C GLY A 729 -9.47 -9.80 14.39
N HIS A 730 -10.48 -8.94 14.33
CA HIS A 730 -10.44 -7.64 14.98
C HIS A 730 -10.41 -7.77 16.50
N TYR A 731 -9.51 -6.98 17.11
CA TYR A 731 -9.30 -6.93 18.56
C TYR A 731 -9.01 -8.30 19.20
N THR A 732 -8.39 -9.20 18.43
CA THR A 732 -7.91 -10.50 18.92
C THR A 732 -6.44 -10.44 19.31
N THR A 733 -6.01 -11.45 20.04
CA THR A 733 -4.60 -11.84 20.21
C THR A 733 -4.36 -13.12 19.44
N PHE A 734 -3.08 -13.47 19.23
CA PHE A 734 -2.73 -14.71 18.55
C PHE A 734 -3.24 -15.98 19.26
N VAL A 735 -3.72 -15.89 20.51
CA VAL A 735 -4.26 -17.05 21.25
C VAL A 735 -5.78 -17.05 21.43
N ASN A 736 -6.49 -15.93 21.23
CA ASN A 736 -7.94 -15.82 21.51
C ASN A 736 -8.83 -15.65 20.27
N TRP A 737 -8.26 -15.62 19.06
CA TRP A 737 -9.02 -15.52 17.81
C TRP A 737 -9.86 -16.77 17.51
N PHE A 738 -9.45 -17.92 18.03
CA PHE A 738 -10.09 -19.22 17.79
C PHE A 738 -11.26 -19.43 18.74
N ASP A 739 -12.38 -18.77 18.44
CA ASP A 739 -13.58 -18.71 19.27
C ASP A 739 -14.85 -18.82 18.41
N GLN A 740 -15.87 -19.51 18.91
CA GLN A 740 -17.12 -19.74 18.17
C GLN A 740 -17.85 -18.43 17.84
N GLY A 741 -17.80 -17.44 18.72
CA GLY A 741 -18.44 -16.13 18.55
C GLY A 741 -17.78 -15.24 17.50
N ARG A 742 -16.58 -15.59 17.03
CA ARG A 742 -15.83 -14.85 15.99
C ARG A 742 -16.00 -15.46 14.61
N TYR A 743 -16.86 -16.46 14.46
CA TYR A 743 -17.13 -17.14 13.21
C TYR A 743 -17.63 -16.19 12.11
N LEU A 744 -17.06 -16.30 10.91
CA LEU A 744 -17.55 -15.63 9.70
C LEU A 744 -18.09 -16.62 8.67
N LYS A 745 -17.32 -17.69 8.38
CA LYS A 745 -17.66 -18.69 7.36
C LYS A 745 -16.95 -20.01 7.60
N SER A 746 -17.57 -21.15 7.31
CA SER A 746 -16.97 -22.49 7.41
C SER A 746 -17.41 -23.40 6.27
N SER A 747 -16.57 -24.37 5.95
CA SER A 747 -16.93 -25.52 5.11
C SER A 747 -17.86 -26.53 5.81
N TRP A 748 -17.99 -26.45 7.14
CA TRP A 748 -18.96 -27.22 7.92
C TRP A 748 -20.24 -26.40 8.14
N SER A 749 -21.34 -26.91 7.62
CA SER A 749 -22.65 -26.26 7.58
C SER A 749 -23.33 -26.14 8.96
N ASP A 750 -22.96 -26.97 9.93
CA ASP A 750 -23.58 -27.06 11.25
C ASP A 750 -22.70 -26.49 12.38
N LEU A 751 -21.50 -25.98 12.09
CA LEU A 751 -20.54 -25.50 13.10
C LEU A 751 -21.11 -24.41 14.02
N PHE A 752 -22.04 -23.59 13.52
CA PHE A 752 -22.69 -22.53 14.29
C PHE A 752 -24.10 -22.91 14.78
N LEU A 753 -24.64 -24.05 14.34
CA LEU A 753 -26.00 -24.49 14.72
C LEU A 753 -26.00 -25.33 16.00
N GLN A 754 -24.82 -25.68 16.52
CA GLN A 754 -24.66 -26.61 17.62
C GLN A 754 -23.88 -25.93 18.74
N GLU A 755 -24.32 -26.14 19.99
CA GLU A 755 -23.55 -25.73 21.16
C GLU A 755 -22.30 -26.61 21.30
N THR A 756 -21.15 -26.00 21.52
CA THR A 756 -19.87 -26.72 21.65
C THR A 756 -19.44 -26.80 23.10
N ASN A 757 -18.95 -27.96 23.53
CA ASN A 757 -18.34 -28.11 24.84
C ASN A 757 -16.86 -27.65 24.87
N PHE A 758 -16.18 -27.65 23.71
CA PHE A 758 -14.86 -27.02 23.54
C PHE A 758 -14.77 -26.32 22.18
N PHE A 759 -14.30 -25.07 22.20
CA PHE A 759 -13.95 -24.29 21.00
C PHE A 759 -12.79 -23.35 21.34
N SER A 760 -11.56 -23.87 21.40
CA SER A 760 -10.37 -23.05 21.69
C SER A 760 -9.07 -23.72 21.23
N LEU A 761 -7.98 -22.94 21.13
CA LEU A 761 -6.64 -23.47 20.84
C LEU A 761 -6.16 -24.41 21.95
N ALA A 762 -6.39 -24.03 23.21
CA ALA A 762 -6.04 -24.83 24.38
C ALA A 762 -6.88 -26.11 24.49
N GLY A 763 -8.12 -26.08 23.98
CA GLY A 763 -9.04 -27.21 23.95
C GLY A 763 -9.24 -27.84 25.33
N ASP A 764 -9.04 -29.15 25.42
CA ASP A 764 -9.00 -29.89 26.68
C ASP A 764 -7.52 -30.11 27.12
N PRO A 765 -6.99 -29.31 28.05
CA PRO A 765 -5.62 -29.42 28.54
C PRO A 765 -5.30 -30.78 29.14
N TYR A 766 -6.22 -31.35 29.93
CA TYR A 766 -6.06 -32.62 30.62
C TYR A 766 -5.99 -33.77 29.63
N GLU A 767 -6.82 -33.72 28.60
CA GLU A 767 -6.80 -34.73 27.55
C GLU A 767 -5.85 -34.44 26.40
N SER A 768 -5.03 -33.39 26.48
CA SER A 768 -4.08 -33.00 25.41
C SER A 768 -4.77 -32.86 24.03
N ARG A 769 -6.05 -32.48 24.02
CA ARG A 769 -6.81 -32.20 22.79
C ARG A 769 -6.73 -30.71 22.55
N ARG A 770 -5.96 -30.31 21.54
CA ARG A 770 -5.68 -28.91 21.17
C ARG A 770 -6.38 -28.56 19.86
N PHE A 771 -6.46 -27.27 19.53
CA PHE A 771 -7.17 -26.79 18.34
C PHE A 771 -8.53 -27.47 18.20
N PHE A 772 -9.31 -27.44 19.29
CA PHE A 772 -10.40 -28.39 19.52
C PHE A 772 -11.74 -27.71 19.28
N MET A 773 -12.47 -28.19 18.27
CA MET A 773 -13.86 -27.82 18.00
C MET A 773 -14.72 -29.06 18.21
N SER A 774 -15.39 -29.13 19.35
CA SER A 774 -16.06 -30.32 19.86
C SER A 774 -17.52 -30.03 20.20
N PHE A 775 -18.39 -30.95 19.82
CA PHE A 775 -19.78 -30.95 20.24
C PHE A 775 -19.94 -31.65 21.60
N THR A 776 -19.40 -32.88 21.72
CA THR A 776 -19.35 -33.63 22.98
C THR A 776 -18.06 -34.42 23.07
N SER A 777 -17.50 -34.53 24.28
CA SER A 777 -16.26 -35.25 24.58
C SER A 777 -16.38 -36.29 25.69
N ASP A 778 -17.60 -36.60 26.14
CA ASP A 778 -17.86 -37.25 27.44
C ASP A 778 -17.51 -38.76 27.47
N ALA A 779 -17.59 -39.45 26.33
CA ALA A 779 -17.19 -40.86 26.22
C ALA A 779 -16.65 -41.17 24.82
N CYS A 780 -15.58 -41.99 24.71
CA CYS A 780 -14.88 -42.27 23.45
C CYS A 780 -15.79 -42.69 22.28
N ALA A 781 -16.87 -43.43 22.55
CA ALA A 781 -17.82 -43.89 21.55
C ALA A 781 -18.80 -42.81 21.05
N LYS A 782 -19.02 -41.76 21.87
CA LYS A 782 -19.94 -40.65 21.59
C LYS A 782 -19.21 -39.36 21.20
N ALA A 783 -17.91 -39.27 21.49
CA ALA A 783 -17.10 -38.10 21.23
C ALA A 783 -17.18 -37.69 19.75
N SER A 784 -17.55 -36.43 19.51
CA SER A 784 -17.82 -35.91 18.17
C SER A 784 -17.55 -34.42 18.06
N GLY A 785 -17.21 -33.98 16.86
CA GLY A 785 -16.88 -32.58 16.58
C GLY A 785 -16.41 -32.38 15.15
N TRP A 786 -15.66 -31.30 14.93
CA TRP A 786 -15.22 -30.86 13.61
C TRP A 786 -13.71 -30.94 13.39
N LEU A 787 -12.92 -30.55 14.40
CA LEU A 787 -11.45 -30.64 14.38
C LEU A 787 -10.89 -30.95 15.77
N VAL A 788 -9.87 -31.79 15.84
CA VAL A 788 -9.05 -32.02 17.03
C VAL A 788 -7.59 -32.28 16.65
N ALA A 789 -6.65 -31.67 17.38
CA ALA A 789 -5.25 -32.05 17.41
C ALA A 789 -4.96 -32.82 18.70
N VAL A 790 -4.75 -34.13 18.60
CA VAL A 790 -4.32 -34.97 19.72
C VAL A 790 -2.82 -34.76 19.90
N ASP A 791 -2.46 -33.99 20.91
CA ASP A 791 -1.19 -33.29 20.97
C ASP A 791 -0.11 -33.97 21.83
N ALA A 792 -0.38 -35.20 22.25
CA ALA A 792 0.52 -36.07 23.00
C ALA A 792 0.21 -37.55 22.73
N LEU A 793 1.16 -38.44 23.04
CA LEU A 793 0.89 -39.89 23.01
C LEU A 793 -0.14 -40.26 24.09
N LYS A 794 -1.20 -40.95 23.68
CA LYS A 794 -2.32 -41.35 24.54
C LYS A 794 -2.50 -42.88 24.58
N PRO A 795 -1.57 -43.66 25.18
CA PRO A 795 -1.66 -45.12 25.23
C PRO A 795 -2.93 -45.62 25.94
N LYS A 796 -3.44 -44.85 26.92
CA LYS A 796 -4.69 -45.10 27.65
C LYS A 796 -5.90 -44.32 27.12
N GLY A 797 -5.75 -43.54 26.05
CA GLY A 797 -6.84 -42.73 25.47
C GLY A 797 -7.87 -43.54 24.67
N CYS A 798 -8.72 -42.84 23.93
CA CYS A 798 -9.67 -43.44 23.01
C CYS A 798 -8.98 -44.18 21.86
N ALA A 799 -9.64 -45.17 21.25
CA ALA A 799 -9.06 -45.92 20.13
C ALA A 799 -8.65 -45.02 18.95
N TRP A 800 -9.43 -43.95 18.67
CA TRP A 800 -9.15 -42.96 17.63
C TRP A 800 -7.99 -42.00 17.96
N GLU A 801 -7.44 -42.07 19.18
CA GLU A 801 -6.27 -41.30 19.63
C GLU A 801 -4.98 -42.14 19.59
N LYS A 802 -5.03 -43.37 19.06
CA LYS A 802 -3.93 -44.36 19.08
C LYS A 802 -3.47 -44.72 17.67
N THR A 803 -2.54 -43.95 17.11
CA THR A 803 -1.95 -44.22 15.77
C THR A 803 -0.42 -44.35 15.76
N GLY A 804 0.21 -44.37 16.93
CA GLY A 804 1.67 -44.61 17.08
C GLY A 804 2.57 -43.39 16.85
N LYS A 805 2.06 -42.31 16.23
CA LYS A 805 2.77 -41.03 16.06
C LYS A 805 1.83 -39.87 16.42
N PHE A 806 2.36 -38.84 17.09
CA PHE A 806 1.62 -37.62 17.45
C PHE A 806 2.31 -36.40 16.81
N PRO A 807 1.63 -35.27 16.58
CA PRO A 807 0.22 -35.04 16.84
C PRO A 807 -0.67 -35.78 15.83
N ILE A 808 -1.85 -36.22 16.27
CA ILE A 808 -2.89 -36.74 15.37
C ILE A 808 -3.82 -35.57 15.07
N LEU A 809 -3.93 -35.20 13.79
CA LEU A 809 -4.84 -34.14 13.36
C LEU A 809 -6.07 -34.82 12.79
N LYS A 810 -7.22 -34.72 13.44
CA LYS A 810 -8.44 -35.44 13.04
C LYS A 810 -9.58 -34.47 12.78
N TYR A 811 -10.34 -34.70 11.71
CA TYR A 811 -11.40 -33.79 11.29
C TYR A 811 -12.63 -34.52 10.74
N ALA A 812 -13.78 -33.84 10.76
CA ALA A 812 -15.01 -34.34 10.13
C ALA A 812 -14.97 -34.14 8.61
N ALA A 813 -14.95 -35.23 7.83
CA ALA A 813 -14.81 -35.16 6.38
C ALA A 813 -16.07 -34.64 5.68
N GLY A 814 -17.24 -34.97 6.23
CA GLY A 814 -18.54 -34.52 5.72
C GLY A 814 -18.83 -33.02 5.93
N PRO A 815 -20.00 -32.54 5.49
CA PRO A 815 -20.43 -31.14 5.68
C PRO A 815 -20.89 -30.84 7.11
N LYS A 816 -20.88 -31.83 8.00
CA LYS A 816 -21.37 -31.77 9.39
C LYS A 816 -20.39 -32.44 10.35
N LEU A 817 -20.56 -32.22 11.66
CA LEU A 817 -19.75 -32.88 12.69
C LEU A 817 -19.79 -34.41 12.55
N ALA A 818 -18.71 -35.07 12.95
CA ALA A 818 -18.57 -36.52 12.89
C ALA A 818 -18.22 -37.10 14.26
N ARG A 819 -18.63 -38.35 14.51
CA ARG A 819 -18.09 -39.13 15.63
C ARG A 819 -16.66 -39.51 15.30
N TRP A 820 -15.73 -39.28 16.25
CA TRP A 820 -14.30 -39.52 16.03
C TRP A 820 -13.97 -40.99 15.76
N ALA A 821 -14.76 -41.91 16.33
CA ALA A 821 -14.64 -43.35 16.14
C ALA A 821 -15.32 -43.87 14.84
N SER A 822 -15.90 -43.00 14.01
CA SER A 822 -16.59 -43.39 12.78
C SER A 822 -15.74 -43.12 11.53
N GLU A 823 -16.04 -43.82 10.44
CA GLU A 823 -15.42 -43.63 9.12
C GLU A 823 -15.65 -42.22 8.52
N LYS A 824 -16.56 -41.44 9.11
CA LYS A 824 -16.82 -40.05 8.70
C LYS A 824 -15.77 -39.06 9.25
N ALA A 825 -14.90 -39.50 10.15
CA ALA A 825 -13.75 -38.74 10.64
C ALA A 825 -12.45 -39.24 9.99
N ARG A 826 -11.63 -38.34 9.47
CA ARG A 826 -10.37 -38.64 8.79
C ARG A 826 -9.18 -38.00 9.49
N ASP A 827 -8.01 -38.59 9.32
CA ASP A 827 -6.75 -37.98 9.73
C ASP A 827 -6.27 -37.01 8.64
N ALA A 828 -5.81 -35.85 9.05
CA ALA A 828 -5.27 -34.80 8.19
C ALA A 828 -3.75 -34.83 8.21
N ASP A 829 -3.13 -34.40 7.11
CA ASP A 829 -1.69 -34.23 6.98
C ASP A 829 -1.19 -33.01 7.78
N ALA A 830 -1.99 -31.94 7.76
CA ALA A 830 -1.68 -30.70 8.47
C ALA A 830 -2.92 -29.86 8.82
N ILE A 831 -2.75 -28.99 9.81
CA ILE A 831 -3.60 -27.82 10.02
C ILE A 831 -2.79 -26.57 9.77
N VAL A 832 -3.40 -25.54 9.20
CA VAL A 832 -2.74 -24.30 8.81
C VAL A 832 -3.52 -23.11 9.30
N VAL A 833 -2.81 -22.08 9.75
CA VAL A 833 -3.39 -20.80 10.18
C VAL A 833 -2.82 -19.71 9.28
N PHE A 834 -3.72 -18.99 8.62
CA PHE A 834 -3.38 -17.80 7.85
C PHE A 834 -4.00 -16.57 8.51
N ILE A 835 -3.28 -15.46 8.44
CA ILE A 835 -3.77 -14.16 8.89
C ILE A 835 -3.86 -13.18 7.72
N LYS A 836 -4.92 -12.38 7.73
CA LYS A 836 -5.13 -11.26 6.81
C LYS A 836 -5.14 -9.98 7.63
N TYR A 837 -4.30 -9.02 7.27
CA TYR A 837 -4.23 -7.74 7.95
C TYR A 837 -5.27 -6.76 7.41
N ALA A 838 -5.74 -5.83 8.26
CA ALA A 838 -6.56 -4.72 7.81
C ALA A 838 -5.69 -3.78 6.97
N LYS A 839 -6.25 -3.31 5.85
CA LYS A 839 -5.54 -2.45 4.90
C LYS A 839 -5.48 -1.02 5.37
#